data_AF-A0A7V3EM31-F1
#
_entry.id   AF-A0A7V3EM31-F1
#
_cell.length_a   1.000
_cell.length_b   1.000
_cell.length_c   1.000
_cell.angle_alpha   90.00
_cell.angle_beta   90.00
_cell.angle_gamma   90.00
#
_symmetry.space_group_name_H-M   'P 1'
#
loop_
_entity.id
_entity.type
_entity.pdbx_description
1 polymer ?
#
loop_
_entity_poly.entity_id
_entity_poly.type
_entity_poly.pdbx_seq_one_letter_code
_entity_poly.pdbx_strand_id
1 'polypeptide(L)'
;MLPVPRSPLLVPFLFLCLSALAADYTPPSKADAQKALKEAAIETLASGTAVPAWMALFGPAEKLELVKADEDRIAIRSRGNVLDVKWERIENGQWEAIGKACAAANPKAGLALADYFIALRQTAKADEALAKALEQDPGLGREADRRWAHLKAGAASEKPAKGEAAGTGGDAASGASAAPKAVDRAAQLRELTDFSLQGMHRRLGPDYAFYNRKSDDAAFPDIYLAPEKEEQKRRYQLGGPYTKEAGDYSSTQGQVLYVPDNGFGVDRVTILRMDHHCFTEKPEPPWWGGFRPEPSVSEWQKAGGPIGAPIAVARGMSTWSNCGVFLFSSGFIGTAGTCTARGGHPSVLLPRTKLPIALSVTPRNEFALVTVYDSEKKQGQIAVIALEGCGKEIGFVHEWPEHHPCLANVAYLTNMKLLGYVDLPGMALPTGICGVGNHIPGRLSGRDGNAGLLREFNLANQGDRDNFGKGGNAQYTSSAGFAVVISKYENKAAFVDLQPLFQYVREMYFTTEENYRKTRDQGPAPNQWPYTFEHEPKWKPVVVSVQDVREPTAAIAGMAGGEKVRACIASQDGTVGVYRVGGLATEGPAKPGEIGRVGEFRIGRNPVCLNYQKGSLDSFLAVSRGDREVCWFTIAGDQGTVTRRLRDKRMIDPVFVEMADTHGISTNLITVCDFKGRKILNYRCSELVFATQGGQRFPVGKDGKDEFECGGVMEFPGSPFSVSASNVN
;
A
#
# COMPACT_ATOMS: atom_id res chain seq x y z
N MET A 1 -12.21 -65.46 24.41
CA MET A 1 -13.68 -65.62 24.43
C MET A 1 -14.26 -64.24 24.67
N LEU A 2 -15.00 -63.52 23.83
CA LEU A 2 -15.80 -63.71 22.60
C LEU A 2 -15.59 -62.47 21.68
N PRO A 3 -15.91 -62.49 20.37
CA PRO A 3 -15.71 -61.35 19.47
C PRO A 3 -16.94 -60.43 19.35
N VAL A 4 -16.72 -59.13 19.16
CA VAL A 4 -17.74 -58.14 18.77
C VAL A 4 -17.52 -57.78 17.29
N PRO A 5 -18.56 -57.78 16.42
CA PRO A 5 -18.39 -57.52 15.00
C PRO A 5 -18.34 -56.01 14.69
N ARG A 6 -17.46 -55.64 13.77
CA ARG A 6 -17.48 -54.34 13.08
C ARG A 6 -18.23 -54.50 11.76
N SER A 7 -19.26 -53.68 11.54
CA SER A 7 -19.88 -53.48 10.22
C SER A 7 -19.68 -52.02 9.79
N PRO A 8 -19.09 -51.75 8.61
CA PRO A 8 -19.09 -50.43 7.98
C PRO A 8 -20.00 -50.46 6.75
N LEU A 9 -21.28 -50.11 6.91
CA LEU A 9 -22.24 -49.95 5.80
C LEU A 9 -23.21 -48.80 6.15
N LEU A 10 -22.72 -47.56 6.09
CA LEU A 10 -23.57 -46.36 6.23
C LEU A 10 -23.11 -45.16 5.39
N VAL A 11 -21.97 -45.26 4.68
CA VAL A 11 -21.42 -44.16 3.88
C VAL A 11 -22.02 -44.03 2.46
N PRO A 12 -22.44 -45.09 1.74
CA PRO A 12 -22.95 -44.89 0.37
C PRO A 12 -24.38 -44.33 0.31
N PHE A 13 -25.17 -44.42 1.38
CA PHE A 13 -26.55 -43.90 1.40
C PHE A 13 -26.62 -42.37 1.56
N LEU A 14 -25.66 -41.75 2.25
CA LEU A 14 -25.67 -40.31 2.48
C LEU A 14 -25.33 -39.50 1.20
N PHE A 15 -24.47 -40.05 0.33
CA PHE A 15 -24.08 -39.41 -0.93
C PHE A 15 -25.21 -39.42 -1.98
N LEU A 16 -25.99 -40.50 -2.05
CA LEU A 16 -27.12 -40.60 -3.00
C LEU A 16 -28.26 -39.61 -2.69
N CYS A 17 -28.56 -39.36 -1.41
CA CYS A 17 -29.61 -38.41 -1.01
C CYS A 17 -29.24 -36.94 -1.29
N LEU A 18 -27.97 -36.56 -1.12
CA LEU A 18 -27.50 -35.18 -1.37
C LEU A 18 -27.47 -34.83 -2.87
N SER A 19 -27.13 -35.79 -3.74
CA SER A 19 -27.18 -35.60 -5.19
C SER A 19 -28.60 -35.51 -5.75
N ALA A 20 -29.58 -36.20 -5.13
CA ALA A 20 -30.98 -36.10 -5.53
C ALA A 20 -31.60 -34.73 -5.16
N LEU A 21 -31.23 -34.15 -4.01
CA LEU A 21 -31.71 -32.83 -3.58
C LEU A 21 -31.12 -31.67 -4.40
N ALA A 22 -29.89 -31.82 -4.92
CA ALA A 22 -29.26 -30.82 -5.77
C ALA A 22 -29.88 -30.73 -7.19
N ALA A 23 -30.49 -31.82 -7.68
CA ALA A 23 -31.09 -31.88 -9.02
C ALA A 23 -32.41 -31.10 -9.13
N ASP A 24 -33.05 -30.78 -8.01
CA ASP A 24 -34.38 -30.15 -7.94
C ASP A 24 -34.34 -28.61 -7.84
N TYR A 25 -33.15 -28.00 -7.71
CA TYR A 25 -33.01 -26.55 -7.58
C TYR A 25 -32.28 -25.94 -8.78
N THR A 26 -33.05 -25.18 -9.57
CA THR A 26 -32.52 -24.36 -10.66
C THR A 26 -32.25 -22.96 -10.12
N PRO A 27 -30.99 -22.47 -10.10
CA PRO A 27 -30.69 -21.13 -9.62
C PRO A 27 -31.38 -20.09 -10.51
N PRO A 28 -32.05 -19.08 -9.93
CA PRO A 28 -32.74 -18.07 -10.72
C PRO A 28 -31.75 -17.19 -11.48
N SER A 29 -32.22 -16.56 -12.57
CA SER A 29 -31.48 -15.47 -13.18
C SER A 29 -31.42 -14.28 -12.22
N LYS A 30 -30.50 -13.34 -12.44
CA LYS A 30 -30.43 -12.11 -11.64
C LYS A 30 -31.76 -11.34 -11.65
N ALA A 31 -32.43 -11.28 -12.80
CA ALA A 31 -33.70 -10.58 -12.95
C ALA A 31 -34.81 -11.27 -12.15
N ASP A 32 -34.87 -12.61 -12.19
CA ASP A 32 -35.85 -13.39 -11.42
C ASP A 32 -35.60 -13.27 -9.91
N ALA A 33 -34.34 -13.25 -9.49
CA ALA A 33 -33.99 -13.06 -8.08
C ALA A 33 -34.31 -11.65 -7.57
N GLN A 34 -34.09 -10.61 -8.38
CA GLN A 34 -34.52 -9.24 -8.05
C GLN A 34 -36.06 -9.14 -7.97
N LYS A 35 -36.77 -9.81 -8.87
CA LYS A 35 -38.24 -9.90 -8.83
C LYS A 35 -38.72 -10.57 -7.53
N ALA A 36 -38.13 -11.71 -7.15
CA ALA A 36 -38.46 -12.40 -5.90
C ALA A 36 -38.16 -11.52 -4.66
N LEU A 37 -37.06 -10.78 -4.66
CA LEU A 37 -36.72 -9.87 -3.56
C LEU A 37 -37.69 -8.69 -3.46
N LYS A 38 -38.14 -8.17 -4.60
CA LYS A 38 -39.18 -7.15 -4.68
C LYS A 38 -40.51 -7.66 -4.11
N GLU A 39 -40.96 -8.84 -4.53
CA GLU A 39 -42.19 -9.46 -4.01
C GLU A 39 -42.11 -9.68 -2.50
N ALA A 40 -40.97 -10.18 -2.01
CA ALA A 40 -40.73 -10.35 -0.58
C ALA A 40 -40.74 -9.01 0.19
N ALA A 41 -40.21 -7.93 -0.41
CA ALA A 41 -40.26 -6.59 0.18
C ALA A 41 -41.70 -6.04 0.24
N ILE A 42 -42.51 -6.25 -0.81
CA ILE A 42 -43.93 -5.88 -0.84
C ILE A 42 -44.67 -6.62 0.27
N GLU A 43 -44.50 -7.94 0.39
CA GLU A 43 -45.14 -8.76 1.43
C GLU A 43 -44.72 -8.30 2.83
N THR A 44 -43.43 -8.07 3.06
CA THR A 44 -42.88 -7.64 4.36
C THR A 44 -43.47 -6.28 4.80
N LEU A 45 -43.61 -5.35 3.86
CA LEU A 45 -44.08 -3.99 4.14
C LEU A 45 -45.61 -3.85 4.08
N ALA A 46 -46.35 -4.89 3.69
CA ALA A 46 -47.81 -4.89 3.65
C ALA A 46 -48.44 -4.70 5.05
N SER A 47 -47.72 -5.06 6.11
CA SER A 47 -48.14 -4.85 7.50
C SER A 47 -48.16 -3.37 7.94
N GLY A 48 -47.58 -2.47 7.13
CA GLY A 48 -47.40 -1.05 7.48
C GLY A 48 -46.28 -0.79 8.49
N THR A 49 -45.55 -1.83 8.91
CA THR A 49 -44.39 -1.69 9.81
C THR A 49 -43.17 -1.24 9.02
N ALA A 50 -42.58 -0.11 9.41
CA ALA A 50 -41.38 0.39 8.77
C ALA A 50 -40.16 -0.47 9.16
N VAL A 51 -39.33 -0.83 8.17
CA VAL A 51 -38.18 -1.71 8.37
C VAL A 51 -36.88 -0.91 8.20
N PRO A 52 -35.97 -0.89 9.18
CA PRO A 52 -34.73 -0.13 9.07
C PRO A 52 -33.75 -0.79 8.07
N ALA A 53 -33.19 0.02 7.18
CA ALA A 53 -32.22 -0.41 6.18
C ALA A 53 -31.02 0.54 6.13
N TRP A 54 -29.80 0.01 6.04
CA TRP A 54 -28.60 0.81 5.81
C TRP A 54 -28.30 0.86 4.32
N MET A 55 -28.50 2.02 3.70
CA MET A 55 -28.29 2.18 2.26
C MET A 55 -27.86 3.59 1.86
N ALA A 56 -27.22 3.69 0.70
CA ALA A 56 -26.84 4.96 0.08
C ALA A 56 -27.91 5.37 -0.94
N LEU A 57 -28.67 6.43 -0.65
CA LEU A 57 -29.55 7.09 -1.64
C LEU A 57 -28.89 8.33 -2.28
N PHE A 58 -28.19 9.15 -1.47
CA PHE A 58 -27.56 10.41 -1.91
C PHE A 58 -26.19 10.63 -1.25
N GLY A 59 -25.25 9.71 -1.45
CA GLY A 59 -23.90 9.80 -0.87
C GLY A 59 -23.56 8.59 0.00
N PRO A 60 -22.93 8.76 1.19
CA PRO A 60 -22.58 7.62 2.05
C PRO A 60 -23.83 6.88 2.55
N ALA A 61 -23.66 5.60 2.92
CA ALA A 61 -24.76 4.82 3.47
C ALA A 61 -25.23 5.42 4.80
N GLU A 62 -26.53 5.67 4.91
CA GLU A 62 -27.18 6.12 6.15
C GLU A 62 -28.30 5.15 6.54
N LYS A 63 -28.75 5.24 7.79
CA LYS A 63 -29.87 4.44 8.29
C LYS A 63 -31.17 5.07 7.79
N LEU A 64 -31.90 4.33 6.97
CA LEU A 64 -33.19 4.69 6.38
C LEU A 64 -34.28 3.75 6.86
N GLU A 65 -35.55 4.09 6.59
CA GLU A 65 -36.68 3.19 6.85
C GLU A 65 -37.41 2.86 5.54
N LEU A 66 -37.58 1.58 5.25
CA LEU A 66 -38.47 1.10 4.20
C LEU A 66 -39.90 1.14 4.75
N VAL A 67 -40.79 1.91 4.12
CA VAL A 67 -42.11 2.22 4.70
C VAL A 67 -43.23 1.44 4.05
N LYS A 68 -43.25 1.41 2.72
CA LYS A 68 -44.23 0.70 1.90
C LYS A 68 -43.59 0.31 0.57
N ALA A 69 -44.08 -0.73 -0.06
CA ALA A 69 -43.69 -1.11 -1.40
C ALA A 69 -44.90 -1.58 -2.18
N ASP A 70 -44.91 -1.30 -3.47
CA ASP A 70 -45.88 -1.82 -4.44
C ASP A 70 -45.15 -2.32 -5.69
N GLU A 71 -45.91 -2.66 -6.73
CA GLU A 71 -45.34 -3.17 -7.99
C GLU A 71 -44.46 -2.13 -8.72
N ASP A 72 -44.63 -0.84 -8.50
CA ASP A 72 -43.89 0.20 -9.23
C ASP A 72 -42.74 0.78 -8.41
N ARG A 73 -42.93 0.92 -7.10
CA ARG A 73 -42.03 1.70 -6.24
C ARG A 73 -41.84 1.10 -4.85
N ILE A 74 -40.76 1.54 -4.20
CA ILE A 74 -40.53 1.41 -2.76
C ILE A 74 -40.42 2.80 -2.14
N ALA A 75 -41.15 3.03 -1.06
CA ALA A 75 -41.11 4.27 -0.30
C ALA A 75 -40.07 4.17 0.81
N ILE A 76 -39.10 5.08 0.79
CA ILE A 76 -37.97 5.10 1.72
C ILE A 76 -37.99 6.41 2.49
N ARG A 77 -38.01 6.34 3.82
CA ARG A 77 -37.97 7.51 4.71
C ARG A 77 -36.52 7.82 5.09
N SER A 78 -36.07 9.04 4.78
CA SER A 78 -34.81 9.62 5.27
C SER A 78 -35.11 10.94 5.98
N ARG A 79 -34.68 11.05 7.25
CA ARG A 79 -34.79 12.28 8.07
C ARG A 79 -36.21 12.89 8.06
N GLY A 80 -37.23 12.03 8.16
CA GLY A 80 -38.64 12.42 8.16
C GLY A 80 -39.28 12.59 6.78
N ASN A 81 -38.49 12.65 5.71
CA ASN A 81 -39.00 12.76 4.34
C ASN A 81 -39.19 11.38 3.71
N VAL A 82 -40.35 11.12 3.11
CA VAL A 82 -40.65 9.87 2.40
C VAL A 82 -40.40 10.07 0.90
N LEU A 83 -39.56 9.22 0.32
CA LEU A 83 -39.18 9.23 -1.08
C LEU A 83 -39.70 7.97 -1.76
N ASP A 84 -40.53 8.15 -2.79
CA ASP A 84 -40.98 7.06 -3.64
C ASP A 84 -39.93 6.79 -4.73
N VAL A 85 -39.25 5.64 -4.64
CA VAL A 85 -38.19 5.24 -5.59
C VAL A 85 -38.71 4.11 -6.47
N LYS A 86 -38.68 4.29 -7.80
CA LYS A 86 -39.01 3.23 -8.75
C LYS A 86 -38.02 2.07 -8.63
N TRP A 87 -38.51 0.83 -8.68
CA TRP A 87 -37.66 -0.37 -8.61
C TRP A 87 -36.54 -0.40 -9.66
N GLU A 88 -36.81 0.13 -10.86
CA GLU A 88 -35.83 0.25 -11.96
C GLU A 88 -34.62 1.14 -11.63
N ARG A 89 -34.74 2.01 -10.62
CA ARG A 89 -33.66 2.91 -10.17
C ARG A 89 -32.86 2.33 -9.00
N ILE A 90 -33.20 1.12 -8.53
CA ILE A 90 -32.52 0.45 -7.42
C ILE A 90 -31.25 -0.24 -7.94
N GLU A 91 -30.10 0.18 -7.43
CA GLU A 91 -28.79 -0.37 -7.77
C GLU A 91 -28.49 -1.67 -7.02
N ASN A 92 -27.52 -2.46 -7.50
CA ASN A 92 -27.20 -3.79 -6.92
C ASN A 92 -26.90 -3.76 -5.41
N GLY A 93 -26.21 -2.73 -4.93
CA GLY A 93 -25.91 -2.57 -3.50
C GLY A 93 -27.14 -2.21 -2.67
N GLN A 94 -28.12 -1.52 -3.27
CA GLN A 94 -29.39 -1.20 -2.63
C GLN A 94 -30.31 -2.42 -2.56
N TRP A 95 -30.29 -3.31 -3.58
CA TRP A 95 -30.99 -4.60 -3.52
C TRP A 95 -30.52 -5.46 -2.34
N GLU A 96 -29.22 -5.53 -2.08
CA GLU A 96 -28.69 -6.23 -0.90
C GLU A 96 -29.18 -5.60 0.41
N ALA A 97 -29.16 -4.28 0.53
CA ALA A 97 -29.62 -3.57 1.71
C ALA A 97 -31.13 -3.77 1.97
N ILE A 98 -31.95 -3.69 0.92
CA ILE A 98 -33.40 -3.95 0.97
C ILE A 98 -33.65 -5.40 1.39
N GLY A 99 -32.98 -6.35 0.75
CA GLY A 99 -33.13 -7.77 1.06
C GLY A 99 -32.73 -8.11 2.49
N LYS A 100 -31.61 -7.56 2.99
CA LYS A 100 -31.18 -7.75 4.39
C LYS A 100 -32.17 -7.18 5.39
N ALA A 101 -32.69 -5.99 5.12
CA ALA A 101 -33.70 -5.35 5.96
C ALA A 101 -34.98 -6.19 6.00
N CYS A 102 -35.51 -6.60 4.84
CA CYS A 102 -36.70 -7.44 4.76
C CYS A 102 -36.49 -8.82 5.37
N ALA A 103 -35.32 -9.45 5.17
CA ALA A 103 -34.97 -10.74 5.78
C ALA A 103 -34.87 -10.69 7.31
N ALA A 104 -34.67 -9.52 7.91
CA ALA A 104 -34.75 -9.37 9.37
C ALA A 104 -36.20 -9.40 9.90
N ALA A 105 -37.18 -9.10 9.04
CA ALA A 105 -38.60 -9.02 9.40
C ALA A 105 -39.45 -10.17 8.83
N ASN A 106 -39.01 -10.81 7.74
CA ASN A 106 -39.70 -11.90 7.06
C ASN A 106 -38.68 -12.99 6.67
N PRO A 107 -38.72 -14.18 7.28
CA PRO A 107 -37.79 -15.28 6.99
C PRO A 107 -37.79 -15.70 5.52
N LYS A 108 -38.92 -15.60 4.81
CA LYS A 108 -39.02 -15.91 3.37
C LYS A 108 -38.22 -14.93 2.50
N ALA A 109 -38.07 -13.67 2.94
CA ALA A 109 -37.20 -12.71 2.27
C ALA A 109 -35.72 -13.12 2.37
N GLY A 110 -35.35 -13.90 3.40
CA GLY A 110 -34.03 -14.51 3.52
C GLY A 110 -33.73 -15.53 2.41
N LEU A 111 -34.72 -16.31 1.96
CA LEU A 111 -34.56 -17.22 0.81
C LEU A 111 -34.40 -16.45 -0.50
N ALA A 112 -35.20 -15.41 -0.72
CA ALA A 112 -35.07 -14.54 -1.90
C ALA A 112 -33.70 -13.81 -1.93
N LEU A 113 -33.20 -13.41 -0.76
CA LEU A 113 -31.87 -12.82 -0.63
C LEU A 113 -30.76 -13.83 -0.93
N ALA A 114 -30.90 -15.07 -0.47
CA ALA A 114 -29.97 -16.14 -0.81
C ALA A 114 -29.96 -16.41 -2.32
N ASP A 115 -31.13 -16.47 -2.96
CA ASP A 115 -31.28 -16.61 -4.41
C ASP A 115 -30.61 -15.46 -5.19
N TYR A 116 -30.75 -14.22 -4.70
CA TYR A 116 -30.06 -13.07 -5.26
C TYR A 116 -28.53 -13.22 -5.17
N PHE A 117 -28.01 -13.68 -4.03
CA PHE A 117 -26.57 -13.93 -3.89
C PHE A 117 -26.08 -15.12 -4.73
N ILE A 118 -26.89 -16.17 -4.89
CA ILE A 118 -26.60 -17.30 -5.79
C ILE A 118 -26.50 -16.80 -7.23
N ALA A 119 -27.46 -15.98 -7.69
CA ALA A 119 -27.45 -15.41 -9.04
C ALA A 119 -26.23 -14.49 -9.30
N LEU A 120 -25.71 -13.85 -8.25
CA LEU A 120 -24.47 -13.05 -8.29
C LEU A 120 -23.19 -13.86 -8.03
N ARG A 121 -23.30 -15.18 -7.83
CA ARG A 121 -22.19 -16.08 -7.46
C ARG A 121 -21.46 -15.69 -6.15
N GLN A 122 -22.18 -15.10 -5.20
CA GLN A 122 -21.68 -14.71 -3.88
C GLN A 122 -22.02 -15.78 -2.83
N THR A 123 -21.39 -16.96 -2.96
CA THR A 123 -21.77 -18.18 -2.21
C THR A 123 -21.71 -18.02 -0.68
N ALA A 124 -20.73 -17.31 -0.14
CA ALA A 124 -20.63 -17.05 1.30
C ALA A 124 -21.78 -16.19 1.84
N LYS A 125 -22.24 -15.20 1.06
CA LYS A 125 -23.39 -14.37 1.44
C LYS A 125 -24.71 -15.11 1.30
N ALA A 126 -24.82 -15.99 0.29
CA ALA A 126 -25.96 -16.89 0.16
C ALA A 126 -26.07 -17.83 1.37
N ASP A 127 -24.94 -18.41 1.80
CA ASP A 127 -24.87 -19.26 2.99
C ASP A 127 -25.32 -18.54 4.27
N GLU A 128 -24.83 -17.31 4.48
CA GLU A 128 -25.25 -16.46 5.62
C GLU A 128 -26.76 -16.15 5.59
N ALA A 129 -27.30 -15.82 4.41
CA ALA A 129 -28.72 -15.52 4.24
C ALA A 129 -29.59 -16.76 4.53
N LEU A 130 -29.17 -17.95 4.09
CA LEU A 130 -29.85 -19.22 4.37
C LEU A 130 -29.83 -19.58 5.86
N ALA A 131 -28.68 -19.45 6.50
CA ALA A 131 -28.53 -19.72 7.92
C ALA A 131 -29.44 -18.82 8.76
N LYS A 132 -29.49 -17.52 8.45
CA LYS A 132 -30.38 -16.56 9.11
C LYS A 132 -31.87 -16.84 8.86
N ALA A 133 -32.23 -17.20 7.63
CA ALA A 133 -33.61 -17.56 7.30
C ALA A 133 -34.09 -18.76 8.13
N LEU A 134 -33.24 -19.77 8.31
CA LEU A 134 -33.54 -20.96 9.10
C LEU A 134 -33.51 -20.74 10.61
N GLU A 135 -32.62 -19.86 11.08
CA GLU A 135 -32.62 -19.45 12.48
C GLU A 135 -33.97 -18.82 12.87
N GLN A 136 -34.56 -18.03 11.97
CA GLN A 136 -35.85 -17.38 12.19
C GLN A 136 -37.05 -18.30 11.94
N ASP A 137 -36.99 -19.17 10.93
CA ASP A 137 -38.05 -20.14 10.62
C ASP A 137 -37.45 -21.50 10.21
N PRO A 138 -37.33 -22.45 11.15
CA PRO A 138 -36.89 -23.81 10.87
C PRO A 138 -37.76 -24.55 9.85
N GLY A 139 -39.02 -24.11 9.63
CA GLY A 139 -39.92 -24.65 8.61
C GLY A 139 -39.41 -24.49 7.17
N LEU A 140 -38.45 -23.59 6.95
CA LEU A 140 -37.79 -23.39 5.66
C LEU A 140 -36.71 -24.44 5.34
N GLY A 141 -36.48 -25.41 6.23
CA GLY A 141 -35.42 -26.43 6.14
C GLY A 141 -35.25 -27.04 4.76
N ARG A 142 -36.35 -27.54 4.18
CA ARG A 142 -36.33 -28.21 2.87
C ARG A 142 -35.89 -27.29 1.72
N GLU A 143 -36.28 -26.03 1.75
CA GLU A 143 -35.94 -25.05 0.71
C GLU A 143 -34.52 -24.51 0.85
N ALA A 144 -34.04 -24.37 2.09
CA ALA A 144 -32.67 -24.01 2.37
C ALA A 144 -31.69 -25.16 2.04
N ASP A 145 -32.05 -26.41 2.36
CA ASP A 145 -31.26 -27.60 2.05
C ASP A 145 -31.02 -27.75 0.54
N ARG A 146 -32.03 -27.47 -0.30
CA ARG A 146 -31.92 -27.44 -1.76
C ARG A 146 -30.87 -26.43 -2.25
N ARG A 147 -30.90 -25.21 -1.71
CA ARG A 147 -29.94 -24.14 -2.04
C ARG A 147 -28.54 -24.47 -1.54
N TRP A 148 -28.40 -25.01 -0.34
CA TRP A 148 -27.11 -25.49 0.17
C TRP A 148 -26.55 -26.66 -0.63
N ALA A 149 -27.40 -27.59 -1.08
CA ALA A 149 -26.98 -28.66 -1.97
C ALA A 149 -26.42 -28.11 -3.30
N HIS A 150 -27.07 -27.09 -3.87
CA HIS A 150 -26.56 -26.37 -5.05
C HIS A 150 -25.21 -25.67 -4.78
N LEU A 151 -25.09 -24.92 -3.68
CA LEU A 151 -23.85 -24.25 -3.28
C LEU A 151 -22.68 -25.25 -3.09
N LYS A 152 -22.96 -26.40 -2.48
CA LYS A 152 -21.97 -27.48 -2.28
C LYS A 152 -21.59 -28.19 -3.58
N ALA A 153 -22.54 -28.39 -4.49
CA ALA A 153 -22.27 -28.99 -5.81
C ALA A 153 -21.37 -28.08 -6.65
N GLY A 154 -21.60 -26.76 -6.63
CA GLY A 154 -20.72 -25.77 -7.25
C GLY A 154 -19.29 -25.84 -6.70
N ALA A 155 -19.14 -25.87 -5.36
CA ALA A 155 -17.84 -25.99 -4.69
C ALA A 155 -17.11 -27.32 -4.95
N ALA A 156 -17.83 -28.41 -5.23
CA ALA A 156 -17.26 -29.71 -5.57
C ALA A 156 -16.72 -29.77 -7.00
N SER A 157 -17.32 -29.00 -7.93
CA SER A 157 -16.83 -28.87 -9.32
C SER A 157 -15.57 -27.99 -9.46
N GLU A 158 -15.24 -27.22 -8.42
CA GLU A 158 -14.04 -26.36 -8.35
C GLU A 158 -12.84 -27.01 -7.63
N LYS A 159 -12.91 -28.29 -7.25
CA LYS A 159 -11.76 -29.00 -6.66
C LYS A 159 -10.76 -29.49 -7.74
N PRO A 160 -9.44 -29.30 -7.56
CA PRO A 160 -8.44 -29.82 -8.48
C PRO A 160 -8.39 -31.35 -8.43
N ALA A 161 -8.23 -31.99 -9.59
CA ALA A 161 -7.99 -33.42 -9.70
C ALA A 161 -6.84 -33.86 -8.77
N LYS A 162 -7.11 -34.88 -7.95
CA LYS A 162 -6.12 -35.53 -7.08
C LYS A 162 -4.95 -36.05 -7.91
N GLY A 163 -3.75 -35.55 -7.62
CA GLY A 163 -2.50 -36.23 -7.99
C GLY A 163 -2.34 -37.49 -7.14
N GLU A 164 -2.12 -38.62 -7.80
CA GLU A 164 -1.72 -39.88 -7.19
C GLU A 164 -0.36 -39.75 -6.50
N ALA A 165 -0.22 -40.50 -5.41
CA ALA A 165 0.98 -40.62 -4.63
C ALA A 165 2.10 -41.28 -5.43
N ALA A 166 3.31 -40.72 -5.35
CA ALA A 166 4.53 -41.44 -5.69
C ALA A 166 5.46 -41.44 -4.48
N GLY A 167 5.86 -42.65 -4.09
CA GLY A 167 6.79 -42.91 -3.02
C GLY A 167 8.23 -42.51 -3.32
N THR A 168 9.01 -42.65 -2.27
CA THR A 168 10.47 -42.63 -2.13
C THR A 168 11.29 -43.10 -3.34
N GLY A 169 12.35 -42.37 -3.68
CA GLY A 169 13.46 -42.83 -4.52
C GLY A 169 14.23 -41.67 -5.13
N GLY A 170 15.54 -41.61 -4.90
CA GLY A 170 16.41 -40.49 -5.28
C GLY A 170 16.92 -40.47 -6.73
N ASP A 171 17.91 -39.58 -6.89
CA ASP A 171 18.82 -39.35 -8.02
C ASP A 171 18.43 -38.36 -9.13
N ALA A 172 19.51 -37.73 -9.60
CA ALA A 172 19.60 -36.45 -10.26
C ALA A 172 19.50 -36.51 -11.79
N ALA A 173 19.29 -35.32 -12.35
CA ALA A 173 19.64 -34.84 -13.70
C ALA A 173 18.62 -34.98 -14.84
N SER A 174 18.62 -33.90 -15.63
CA SER A 174 18.08 -33.66 -16.97
C SER A 174 16.59 -33.29 -17.11
N GLY A 175 16.38 -32.24 -17.90
CA GLY A 175 15.13 -31.49 -17.98
C GLY A 175 14.12 -32.02 -18.99
N ALA A 176 12.86 -31.69 -18.72
CA ALA A 176 11.83 -31.51 -19.73
C ALA A 176 10.81 -30.51 -19.17
N SER A 177 10.67 -29.41 -19.89
CA SER A 177 9.66 -28.36 -19.70
C SER A 177 8.26 -28.99 -19.62
N ALA A 178 7.66 -29.01 -18.43
CA ALA A 178 6.22 -29.19 -18.31
C ALA A 178 5.55 -27.93 -18.86
N ALA A 179 4.67 -28.10 -19.85
CA ALA A 179 3.90 -27.00 -20.43
C ALA A 179 3.27 -26.13 -19.32
N PRO A 180 3.40 -24.80 -19.37
CA PRO A 180 2.93 -23.93 -18.30
C PRO A 180 1.41 -24.09 -18.15
N LYS A 181 0.95 -24.43 -16.94
CA LYS A 181 -0.48 -24.39 -16.60
C LYS A 181 -1.02 -23.02 -17.02
N ALA A 182 -2.13 -23.02 -17.77
CA ALA A 182 -2.76 -21.80 -18.22
C ALA A 182 -2.99 -20.86 -17.03
N VAL A 183 -2.37 -19.68 -17.11
CA VAL A 183 -2.45 -18.66 -16.06
C VAL A 183 -3.85 -18.06 -16.08
N ASP A 184 -4.65 -18.26 -15.01
CA ASP A 184 -5.93 -17.56 -14.85
C ASP A 184 -5.67 -16.09 -14.48
N ARG A 185 -5.42 -15.29 -15.52
CA ARG A 185 -5.14 -13.86 -15.40
C ARG A 185 -6.32 -13.10 -14.78
N ALA A 186 -7.55 -13.58 -14.96
CA ALA A 186 -8.71 -12.95 -14.34
C ALA A 186 -8.74 -13.19 -12.83
N ALA A 187 -8.37 -14.39 -12.35
CA ALA A 187 -8.21 -14.65 -10.92
C ALA A 187 -7.09 -13.81 -10.30
N GLN A 188 -5.94 -13.70 -10.98
CA GLN A 188 -4.81 -12.91 -10.49
C GLN A 188 -5.13 -11.42 -10.43
N LEU A 189 -5.84 -10.90 -11.44
CA LEU A 189 -6.32 -9.51 -11.41
C LEU A 189 -7.31 -9.31 -10.26
N ARG A 190 -8.28 -10.22 -10.08
CA ARG A 190 -9.21 -10.17 -8.95
C ARG A 190 -8.47 -10.11 -7.62
N GLU A 191 -7.42 -10.92 -7.44
CA GLU A 191 -6.59 -10.91 -6.24
C GLU A 191 -5.87 -9.57 -6.03
N LEU A 192 -5.30 -8.99 -7.08
CA LEU A 192 -4.62 -7.69 -7.00
C LEU A 192 -5.55 -6.52 -6.70
N THR A 193 -6.82 -6.62 -7.11
CA THR A 193 -7.82 -5.59 -6.89
C THR A 193 -8.72 -5.85 -5.67
N ASP A 194 -8.47 -6.93 -4.93
CA ASP A 194 -9.18 -7.22 -3.68
C ASP A 194 -8.47 -6.51 -2.52
N PHE A 195 -9.06 -5.41 -2.07
CA PHE A 195 -8.58 -4.61 -0.93
C PHE A 195 -9.28 -4.96 0.39
N SER A 196 -10.06 -6.04 0.43
CA SER A 196 -10.57 -6.59 1.69
C SER A 196 -9.43 -7.08 2.58
N LEU A 197 -9.74 -7.40 3.84
CA LEU A 197 -8.78 -7.97 4.77
C LEU A 197 -8.15 -9.26 4.21
N GLN A 198 -8.98 -10.14 3.63
CA GLN A 198 -8.52 -11.38 3.03
C GLN A 198 -7.74 -11.13 1.73
N GLY A 199 -8.15 -10.15 0.93
CA GLY A 199 -7.45 -9.72 -0.29
C GLY A 199 -6.04 -9.22 0.01
N MET A 200 -5.92 -8.26 0.93
CA MET A 200 -4.63 -7.74 1.38
C MET A 200 -3.77 -8.83 2.03
N HIS A 201 -4.37 -9.73 2.82
CA HIS A 201 -3.65 -10.88 3.38
C HIS A 201 -3.04 -11.78 2.28
N ARG A 202 -3.76 -12.06 1.19
CA ARG A 202 -3.23 -12.86 0.06
C ARG A 202 -2.16 -12.12 -0.73
N ARG A 203 -2.33 -10.83 -0.99
CA ARG A 203 -1.34 -9.97 -1.67
C ARG A 203 0.00 -9.93 -0.94
N LEU A 204 -0.04 -9.87 0.40
CA LEU A 204 1.13 -9.95 1.27
C LEU A 204 1.77 -11.34 1.29
N GLY A 205 1.25 -12.34 0.56
CA GLY A 205 1.84 -13.66 0.43
C GLY A 205 1.77 -14.52 1.70
N PRO A 206 2.45 -15.68 1.74
CA PRO A 206 2.32 -16.60 2.87
C PRO A 206 2.94 -16.06 4.17
N ASP A 207 2.26 -16.28 5.29
CA ASP A 207 2.71 -15.87 6.61
C ASP A 207 3.54 -16.95 7.32
N TYR A 208 3.88 -16.71 8.58
CA TYR A 208 4.62 -17.66 9.40
C TYR A 208 3.92 -19.01 9.57
N ALA A 209 2.60 -19.01 9.78
CA ALA A 209 1.83 -20.24 9.96
C ALA A 209 1.85 -21.12 8.71
N PHE A 210 1.89 -20.52 7.51
CA PHE A 210 2.06 -21.27 6.27
C PHE A 210 3.35 -22.10 6.25
N TYR A 211 4.47 -21.53 6.71
CA TYR A 211 5.78 -22.16 6.66
C TYR A 211 6.10 -23.06 7.85
N ASN A 212 5.40 -22.89 8.98
CA ASN A 212 5.75 -23.53 10.25
C ASN A 212 4.58 -24.39 10.81
N ARG A 213 3.82 -25.05 9.94
CA ARG A 213 2.63 -25.87 10.29
C ARG A 213 2.89 -27.05 11.25
N LYS A 214 4.15 -27.43 11.45
CA LYS A 214 4.58 -28.64 12.18
C LYS A 214 5.62 -28.37 13.25
N SER A 215 6.06 -27.12 13.45
CA SER A 215 7.01 -26.82 14.52
C SER A 215 6.25 -26.52 15.80
N ASP A 216 6.82 -26.89 16.94
CA ASP A 216 6.54 -26.18 18.18
C ASP A 216 6.83 -24.69 17.94
N ASP A 217 6.02 -23.79 18.52
CA ASP A 217 6.22 -22.35 18.36
C ASP A 217 7.68 -22.02 18.69
N ALA A 218 8.44 -21.55 17.69
CA ALA A 218 9.81 -21.11 17.91
C ALA A 218 9.80 -20.08 19.05
N ALA A 219 10.64 -20.26 20.06
CA ALA A 219 10.73 -19.31 21.15
C ALA A 219 11.20 -17.96 20.58
N PHE A 220 10.27 -17.01 20.43
CA PHE A 220 10.58 -15.66 20.01
C PHE A 220 11.16 -14.87 21.19
N PRO A 221 12.20 -14.05 20.97
CA PRO A 221 12.76 -13.21 22.03
C PRO A 221 11.72 -12.30 22.64
N ASP A 222 11.82 -12.07 23.94
CA ASP A 222 11.07 -11.03 24.65
C ASP A 222 11.98 -9.82 24.82
N ILE A 223 12.02 -8.95 23.80
CA ILE A 223 12.87 -7.76 23.83
C ILE A 223 12.38 -6.83 24.94
N TYR A 224 13.32 -6.18 25.62
CA TYR A 224 13.03 -5.20 26.66
C TYR A 224 12.05 -4.13 26.17
N LEU A 225 10.99 -3.91 26.94
CA LEU A 225 10.00 -2.86 26.73
C LEU A 225 10.38 -1.67 27.61
N ALA A 226 10.69 -0.53 26.98
CA ALA A 226 11.06 0.68 27.68
C ALA A 226 9.90 1.15 28.59
N PRO A 227 10.16 1.41 29.89
CA PRO A 227 9.13 1.83 30.82
C PRO A 227 8.70 3.26 30.55
N GLU A 228 7.39 3.50 30.58
CA GLU A 228 6.81 4.83 30.44
C GLU A 228 6.83 5.55 31.80
N LYS A 229 7.26 6.81 31.78
CA LYS A 229 7.20 7.75 32.91
C LYS A 229 6.16 8.82 32.57
N GLU A 230 5.50 9.37 33.59
CA GLU A 230 4.57 10.49 33.43
C GLU A 230 4.94 11.64 34.37
N GLU A 231 5.14 12.83 33.80
CA GLU A 231 5.41 14.05 34.56
C GLU A 231 4.72 15.24 33.87
N GLN A 232 4.05 16.11 34.64
CA GLN A 232 3.27 17.24 34.11
C GLN A 232 2.31 16.85 32.95
N LYS A 233 1.66 15.68 33.05
CA LYS A 233 0.76 15.09 32.03
C LYS A 233 1.44 14.75 30.69
N ARG A 234 2.77 14.61 30.70
CA ARG A 234 3.55 14.19 29.53
C ARG A 234 4.17 12.83 29.79
N ARG A 235 4.12 11.99 28.77
CA ARG A 235 4.64 10.63 28.80
C ARG A 235 5.93 10.55 28.02
N TYR A 236 6.93 9.88 28.58
CA TYR A 236 8.25 9.71 27.99
C TYR A 236 8.93 8.45 28.52
N GLN A 237 9.92 7.93 27.81
CA GLN A 237 10.71 6.77 28.21
C GLN A 237 12.10 7.20 28.71
N LEU A 238 12.74 8.10 27.96
CA LEU A 238 14.14 8.49 28.14
C LEU A 238 14.26 9.98 28.45
N GLY A 239 15.37 10.36 29.09
CA GLY A 239 15.60 11.72 29.58
C GLY A 239 14.89 12.04 30.90
N GLY A 240 14.74 13.33 31.16
CA GLY A 240 14.18 13.91 32.38
C GLY A 240 15.22 14.28 33.47
N PRO A 241 14.78 14.96 34.55
CA PRO A 241 13.40 15.36 34.82
C PRO A 241 12.87 16.40 33.83
N TYR A 242 11.54 16.47 33.66
CA TYR A 242 10.93 17.46 32.76
C TYR A 242 11.33 18.88 33.15
N THR A 243 11.71 19.69 32.17
CA THR A 243 12.01 21.12 32.36
C THR A 243 10.96 22.00 31.69
N LYS A 244 10.75 23.22 32.21
CA LYS A 244 9.90 24.21 31.52
C LYS A 244 10.53 24.71 30.22
N GLU A 245 11.85 24.66 30.13
CA GLU A 245 12.59 24.96 28.91
C GLU A 245 12.36 23.82 27.92
N ALA A 246 11.78 24.14 26.76
CA ALA A 246 11.47 23.13 25.74
C ALA A 246 12.74 22.55 25.09
N GLY A 247 13.86 23.29 25.12
CA GLY A 247 15.05 22.98 24.34
C GLY A 247 14.77 23.03 22.84
N ASP A 248 15.65 22.41 22.06
CA ASP A 248 15.40 22.16 20.64
C ASP A 248 14.28 21.12 20.47
N TYR A 249 13.34 21.34 19.56
CA TYR A 249 12.19 20.45 19.40
C TYR A 249 12.43 19.46 18.26
N SER A 250 12.11 18.17 18.46
CA SER A 250 12.13 17.19 17.38
C SER A 250 10.94 16.24 17.46
N SER A 251 10.30 15.96 16.32
CA SER A 251 9.35 14.86 16.24
C SER A 251 9.27 14.31 14.83
N THR A 252 9.05 13.01 14.70
CA THR A 252 8.82 12.36 13.40
C THR A 252 7.38 11.88 13.37
N GLN A 253 6.65 12.34 12.36
CA GLN A 253 5.23 12.05 12.19
C GLN A 253 4.98 11.49 10.79
N GLY A 254 3.92 10.71 10.65
CA GLY A 254 3.62 10.05 9.40
C GLY A 254 2.19 9.62 9.30
N GLN A 255 1.89 8.87 8.24
CA GLN A 255 0.58 8.26 8.05
C GLN A 255 0.72 6.75 8.02
N VAL A 256 -0.27 6.09 8.62
CA VAL A 256 -0.42 4.64 8.62
C VAL A 256 -1.61 4.28 7.74
N LEU A 257 -1.39 3.34 6.84
CA LEU A 257 -2.41 2.75 6.00
C LEU A 257 -2.78 1.39 6.57
N TYR A 258 -4.08 1.14 6.68
CA TYR A 258 -4.61 -0.10 7.22
C TYR A 258 -5.89 -0.50 6.51
N VAL A 259 -6.19 -1.80 6.54
CA VAL A 259 -7.53 -2.28 6.16
C VAL A 259 -8.44 -2.02 7.37
N PRO A 260 -9.39 -1.06 7.28
CA PRO A 260 -10.21 -0.70 8.43
C PRO A 260 -11.30 -1.74 8.68
N ASP A 261 -11.65 -1.95 9.95
CA ASP A 261 -12.88 -2.66 10.31
C ASP A 261 -14.11 -1.86 9.82
N ASN A 262 -14.02 -0.54 9.93
CA ASN A 262 -15.02 0.46 9.54
C ASN A 262 -14.37 1.83 9.31
N GLY A 263 -14.96 2.65 8.43
CA GLY A 263 -14.48 4.00 8.15
C GLY A 263 -13.32 4.05 7.16
N PHE A 264 -12.41 5.01 7.36
CA PHE A 264 -11.31 5.30 6.42
C PHE A 264 -9.98 4.74 6.91
N GLY A 265 -9.28 4.00 6.05
CA GLY A 265 -8.06 3.26 6.41
C GLY A 265 -6.76 4.07 6.45
N VAL A 266 -6.82 5.36 6.78
CA VAL A 266 -5.65 6.24 6.86
C VAL A 266 -5.70 7.09 8.13
N ASP A 267 -4.69 6.92 8.98
CA ASP A 267 -4.51 7.66 10.22
C ASP A 267 -3.14 8.36 10.23
N ARG A 268 -2.99 9.37 11.10
CA ARG A 268 -1.72 10.04 11.36
C ARG A 268 -1.10 9.59 12.67
N VAL A 269 0.21 9.45 12.75
CA VAL A 269 0.92 9.03 13.97
C VAL A 269 2.14 9.89 14.25
N THR A 270 2.51 10.02 15.52
CA THR A 270 3.85 10.41 15.94
C THR A 270 4.62 9.14 16.29
N ILE A 271 5.76 8.91 15.64
CA ILE A 271 6.57 7.71 15.89
C ILE A 271 7.79 8.00 16.76
N LEU A 272 8.20 9.26 16.91
CA LEU A 272 9.09 9.67 17.99
C LEU A 272 8.92 11.16 18.27
N ARG A 273 9.31 11.57 19.48
CA ARG A 273 9.30 12.95 19.93
C ARG A 273 10.40 13.19 20.94
N MET A 274 11.12 14.29 20.82
CA MET A 274 12.01 14.84 21.84
C MET A 274 11.56 16.27 22.14
N ASP A 275 11.28 16.56 23.41
CA ASP A 275 11.07 17.91 23.89
C ASP A 275 11.19 17.98 25.42
N HIS A 276 11.55 19.15 25.95
CA HIS A 276 11.66 19.39 27.39
C HIS A 276 12.61 18.41 28.08
N HIS A 277 13.72 18.07 27.41
CA HIS A 277 14.70 17.05 27.82
C HIS A 277 14.13 15.64 28.03
N CYS A 278 12.96 15.36 27.47
CA CYS A 278 12.29 14.07 27.47
C CYS A 278 12.23 13.52 26.05
N PHE A 279 12.27 12.19 25.93
CA PHE A 279 12.13 11.50 24.66
C PHE A 279 11.11 10.37 24.73
N THR A 280 10.23 10.37 23.73
CA THR A 280 9.17 9.40 23.54
C THR A 280 9.44 8.57 22.29
N GLU A 281 9.65 7.28 22.49
CA GLU A 281 9.83 6.29 21.41
C GLU A 281 8.63 5.36 21.22
N LYS A 282 7.60 5.47 22.05
CA LYS A 282 6.32 4.81 21.79
C LYS A 282 5.57 5.55 20.68
N PRO A 283 4.95 4.83 19.72
CA PRO A 283 4.05 5.47 18.78
C PRO A 283 2.83 6.04 19.50
N GLU A 284 2.48 7.29 19.20
CA GLU A 284 1.39 8.03 19.86
C GLU A 284 0.53 8.81 18.87
N PRO A 285 -0.74 9.10 19.21
CA PRO A 285 -1.55 10.03 18.43
C PRO A 285 -0.80 11.36 18.27
N PRO A 286 -0.94 12.06 17.12
CA PRO A 286 -0.33 13.36 16.92
C PRO A 286 -0.72 14.34 18.03
N TRP A 287 0.30 14.95 18.65
CA TRP A 287 0.14 15.86 19.80
C TRP A 287 -0.68 17.13 19.49
N TRP A 288 -0.90 17.45 18.23
CA TRP A 288 -1.68 18.60 17.76
C TRP A 288 -3.07 18.21 17.22
N GLY A 289 -3.45 16.93 17.32
CA GLY A 289 -4.72 16.41 16.80
C GLY A 289 -4.65 15.91 15.36
N GLY A 290 -5.81 15.55 14.81
CA GLY A 290 -5.90 14.95 13.47
C GLY A 290 -5.41 13.51 13.40
N PHE A 291 -5.66 12.72 14.45
CA PHE A 291 -5.26 11.31 14.50
C PHE A 291 -6.03 10.47 13.47
N ARG A 292 -7.35 10.34 13.67
CA ARG A 292 -8.20 9.42 12.93
C ARG A 292 -9.52 10.10 12.52
N PRO A 293 -9.86 10.12 11.22
CA PRO A 293 -8.96 9.82 10.11
C PRO A 293 -7.89 10.92 9.95
N GLU A 294 -6.95 10.69 9.04
CA GLU A 294 -6.08 11.74 8.51
C GLU A 294 -6.90 12.99 8.06
N PRO A 295 -6.56 14.21 8.51
CA PRO A 295 -7.30 15.43 8.15
C PRO A 295 -7.47 15.69 6.65
N SER A 296 -6.49 15.32 5.81
CA SER A 296 -6.55 15.52 4.36
C SER A 296 -7.65 14.71 3.69
N VAL A 297 -8.24 13.72 4.38
CA VAL A 297 -9.32 12.88 3.85
C VAL A 297 -10.53 13.69 3.41
N SER A 298 -10.88 14.77 4.12
CA SER A 298 -12.00 15.61 3.71
C SER A 298 -11.74 16.31 2.38
N GLU A 299 -10.51 16.77 2.15
CA GLU A 299 -10.11 17.43 0.90
C GLU A 299 -10.04 16.42 -0.25
N TRP A 300 -9.52 15.22 0.02
CA TRP A 300 -9.50 14.14 -0.98
C TRP A 300 -10.91 13.72 -1.42
N GLN A 301 -11.85 13.60 -0.48
CA GLN A 301 -13.24 13.25 -0.77
C GLN A 301 -13.95 14.34 -1.59
N LYS A 302 -13.66 15.63 -1.32
CA LYS A 302 -14.18 16.74 -2.13
C LYS A 302 -13.62 16.73 -3.55
N ALA A 303 -12.34 16.41 -3.71
CA ALA A 303 -11.66 16.43 -5.01
C ALA A 303 -11.98 15.20 -5.89
N GLY A 304 -12.08 14.00 -5.29
CA GLY A 304 -12.16 12.73 -6.03
C GLY A 304 -13.46 11.96 -5.91
N GLY A 305 -14.42 12.41 -5.09
CA GLY A 305 -15.60 11.60 -4.75
C GLY A 305 -15.23 10.35 -3.94
N PRO A 306 -15.81 9.16 -4.22
CA PRO A 306 -15.43 7.91 -3.55
C PRO A 306 -13.98 7.51 -3.86
N ILE A 307 -13.05 7.92 -3.00
CA ILE A 307 -11.60 7.69 -3.19
C ILE A 307 -11.18 6.22 -3.06
N GLY A 308 -12.02 5.34 -2.51
CA GLY A 308 -11.74 3.90 -2.40
C GLY A 308 -10.79 3.53 -1.26
N ALA A 309 -10.25 2.32 -1.30
CA ALA A 309 -9.34 1.79 -0.29
C ALA A 309 -7.90 2.28 -0.51
N PRO A 310 -7.14 2.58 0.55
CA PRO A 310 -5.72 2.91 0.41
C PRO A 310 -4.92 1.71 -0.12
N ILE A 311 -3.96 1.99 -1.00
CA ILE A 311 -3.07 0.99 -1.60
C ILE A 311 -1.65 1.14 -1.09
N ALA A 312 -1.12 2.36 -1.15
CA ALA A 312 0.28 2.65 -0.83
C ALA A 312 0.46 4.12 -0.46
N VAL A 313 1.50 4.38 0.33
CA VAL A 313 2.04 5.72 0.57
C VAL A 313 3.55 5.70 0.31
N ALA A 314 4.07 6.76 -0.30
CA ALA A 314 5.50 6.92 -0.53
C ALA A 314 5.94 8.37 -0.35
N ARG A 315 7.22 8.54 -0.01
CA ARG A 315 7.92 9.82 0.17
C ARG A 315 9.29 9.74 -0.50
N GLY A 316 9.86 10.88 -0.88
CA GLY A 316 11.28 10.98 -1.22
C GLY A 316 12.17 10.64 -0.01
N MET A 317 13.39 10.21 -0.29
CA MET A 317 14.32 9.63 0.70
C MET A 317 15.62 10.43 0.89
N SER A 318 15.89 11.43 0.05
CA SER A 318 17.19 12.14 0.02
C SER A 318 17.11 13.63 0.37
N THR A 319 15.91 14.20 0.49
CA THR A 319 15.64 15.55 1.00
C THR A 319 14.66 15.48 2.16
N TRP A 320 14.41 16.60 2.82
CA TRP A 320 13.19 16.70 3.62
C TRP A 320 12.00 16.38 2.73
N SER A 321 11.12 15.48 3.18
CA SER A 321 9.98 15.00 2.41
C SER A 321 8.72 15.10 3.25
N ASN A 322 8.27 16.35 3.43
CA ASN A 322 7.23 16.69 4.40
C ASN A 322 5.83 16.16 4.03
N CYS A 323 5.50 15.95 2.75
CA CYS A 323 4.27 15.31 2.26
C CYS A 323 4.51 13.91 1.69
N GLY A 324 3.56 13.02 1.99
CA GLY A 324 3.46 11.70 1.38
C GLY A 324 2.52 11.75 0.19
N VAL A 325 2.80 10.95 -0.83
CA VAL A 325 1.91 10.69 -1.97
C VAL A 325 1.14 9.41 -1.66
N PHE A 326 -0.18 9.44 -1.81
CA PHE A 326 -1.09 8.36 -1.49
C PHE A 326 -1.74 7.84 -2.76
N LEU A 327 -1.83 6.52 -2.88
CA LEU A 327 -2.50 5.82 -3.97
C LEU A 327 -3.73 5.10 -3.44
N PHE A 328 -4.87 5.24 -4.11
CA PHE A 328 -6.12 4.59 -3.73
C PHE A 328 -6.74 3.75 -4.85
N SER A 329 -7.59 2.80 -4.48
CA SER A 329 -8.21 1.83 -5.38
C SER A 329 -9.12 2.41 -6.45
N SER A 330 -9.59 3.65 -6.29
CA SER A 330 -10.38 4.33 -7.32
C SER A 330 -9.54 4.88 -8.48
N GLY A 331 -8.21 4.88 -8.37
CA GLY A 331 -7.32 5.65 -9.24
C GLY A 331 -7.01 7.05 -8.70
N PHE A 332 -7.58 7.44 -7.55
CA PHE A 332 -7.26 8.71 -6.90
C PHE A 332 -5.83 8.68 -6.34
N ILE A 333 -5.10 9.75 -6.59
CA ILE A 333 -3.76 10.00 -6.08
C ILE A 333 -3.80 11.36 -5.40
N GLY A 334 -3.42 11.41 -4.13
CA GLY A 334 -3.46 12.64 -3.33
C GLY A 334 -2.26 12.77 -2.44
N THR A 335 -2.19 13.87 -1.70
CA THR A 335 -1.07 14.19 -0.82
C THR A 335 -1.53 14.57 0.58
N ALA A 336 -0.73 14.20 1.58
CA ALA A 336 -0.87 14.67 2.96
C ALA A 336 0.49 14.94 3.59
N GLY A 337 0.61 16.10 4.21
CA GLY A 337 1.77 16.49 4.99
C GLY A 337 1.69 16.06 6.45
N THR A 338 2.79 16.31 7.16
CA THR A 338 2.87 16.25 8.62
C THR A 338 2.47 17.61 9.23
N CYS A 339 2.77 17.86 10.51
CA CYS A 339 2.39 19.10 11.18
C CYS A 339 2.83 20.38 10.45
N THR A 340 3.96 20.35 9.76
CA THR A 340 4.65 21.54 9.23
C THR A 340 4.54 21.67 7.71
N ALA A 341 3.84 20.75 7.05
CA ALA A 341 3.47 20.85 5.64
C ALA A 341 1.95 20.74 5.45
N ARG A 342 1.21 21.72 5.96
CA ARG A 342 -0.26 21.74 5.87
C ARG A 342 -0.70 22.58 4.66
N GLY A 343 -1.37 21.98 3.70
CA GLY A 343 -1.95 22.70 2.56
C GLY A 343 -1.38 22.26 1.21
N GLY A 344 -1.95 22.80 0.13
CA GLY A 344 -1.71 22.39 -1.26
C GLY A 344 -2.62 21.25 -1.70
N HIS A 345 -2.64 20.13 -0.97
CA HIS A 345 -3.43 18.91 -1.25
C HIS A 345 -3.64 18.59 -2.74
N PRO A 346 -2.62 18.72 -3.63
CA PRO A 346 -2.82 18.42 -5.03
C PRO A 346 -3.21 16.95 -5.20
N SER A 347 -4.01 16.71 -6.23
CA SER A 347 -4.48 15.38 -6.55
C SER A 347 -4.62 15.16 -8.04
N VAL A 348 -4.55 13.90 -8.44
CA VAL A 348 -4.78 13.44 -9.81
C VAL A 348 -5.71 12.23 -9.73
N LEU A 349 -6.66 12.15 -10.64
CA LEU A 349 -7.51 10.97 -10.81
C LEU A 349 -7.09 10.25 -12.09
N LEU A 350 -6.65 9.00 -11.97
CA LEU A 350 -6.39 8.15 -13.12
C LEU A 350 -7.71 7.80 -13.83
N PRO A 351 -7.68 7.59 -15.17
CA PRO A 351 -8.82 7.05 -15.89
C PRO A 351 -9.28 5.72 -15.28
N ARG A 352 -10.58 5.45 -15.31
CA ARG A 352 -11.18 4.23 -14.73
C ARG A 352 -10.64 2.92 -15.32
N THR A 353 -10.06 2.97 -16.52
CA THR A 353 -9.45 1.82 -17.20
C THR A 353 -8.05 1.51 -16.66
N LYS A 354 -7.47 2.40 -15.83
CA LYS A 354 -6.16 2.23 -15.20
C LYS A 354 -6.36 1.82 -13.74
N LEU A 355 -6.23 0.53 -13.47
CA LEU A 355 -6.37 -0.03 -12.13
C LEU A 355 -5.03 0.08 -11.39
N PRO A 356 -4.89 0.93 -10.37
CA PRO A 356 -3.61 1.15 -9.69
C PRO A 356 -3.21 -0.03 -8.79
N ILE A 357 -1.90 -0.30 -8.70
CA ILE A 357 -1.39 -1.47 -7.95
C ILE A 357 -0.28 -1.10 -6.95
N ALA A 358 0.73 -0.32 -7.35
CA ALA A 358 1.83 0.08 -6.47
C ALA A 358 2.37 1.47 -6.82
N LEU A 359 3.03 2.11 -5.86
CA LEU A 359 3.54 3.48 -5.91
C LEU A 359 5.02 3.54 -5.51
N SER A 360 5.80 4.35 -6.21
CA SER A 360 7.12 4.82 -5.79
C SER A 360 7.20 6.34 -6.00
N VAL A 361 7.98 7.03 -5.18
CA VAL A 361 8.33 8.44 -5.38
C VAL A 361 9.85 8.52 -5.54
N THR A 362 10.33 9.30 -6.51
CA THR A 362 11.78 9.48 -6.69
C THR A 362 12.39 10.19 -5.47
N PRO A 363 13.68 9.96 -5.14
CA PRO A 363 14.24 10.37 -3.86
C PRO A 363 14.18 11.86 -3.51
N ARG A 364 13.91 12.77 -4.45
CA ARG A 364 13.74 14.22 -4.19
C ARG A 364 12.34 14.72 -4.53
N ASN A 365 11.37 13.82 -4.55
CA ASN A 365 9.97 14.13 -4.79
C ASN A 365 9.75 14.77 -6.17
N GLU A 366 10.56 14.41 -7.18
CA GLU A 366 10.43 14.94 -8.54
C GLU A 366 9.24 14.30 -9.29
N PHE A 367 9.13 12.97 -9.16
CA PHE A 367 8.13 12.17 -9.85
C PHE A 367 7.50 11.12 -8.92
N ALA A 368 6.20 10.92 -9.07
CA ALA A 368 5.52 9.72 -8.60
C ALA A 368 5.37 8.73 -9.77
N LEU A 369 5.73 7.47 -9.53
CA LEU A 369 5.66 6.37 -10.47
C LEU A 369 4.61 5.37 -9.96
N VAL A 370 3.52 5.21 -10.71
CA VAL A 370 2.40 4.34 -10.32
C VAL A 370 2.28 3.21 -11.30
N THR A 371 2.39 1.97 -10.83
CA THR A 371 2.07 0.81 -11.66
C THR A 371 0.56 0.64 -11.75
N VAL A 372 0.07 0.40 -12.96
CA VAL A 372 -1.35 0.20 -13.25
C VAL A 372 -1.53 -1.02 -14.15
N TYR A 373 -2.67 -1.69 -14.01
CA TYR A 373 -3.21 -2.56 -15.06
C TYR A 373 -4.16 -1.76 -15.94
N ASP A 374 -3.87 -1.68 -17.23
CA ASP A 374 -4.76 -1.12 -18.23
C ASP A 374 -5.77 -2.19 -18.65
N SER A 375 -7.04 -1.99 -18.32
CA SER A 375 -8.11 -2.95 -18.61
C SER A 375 -8.51 -3.01 -20.08
N GLU A 376 -8.24 -1.97 -20.87
CA GLU A 376 -8.50 -1.94 -22.31
C GLU A 376 -7.38 -2.66 -23.05
N LYS A 377 -6.12 -2.33 -22.74
CA LYS A 377 -4.94 -2.97 -23.35
C LYS A 377 -4.63 -4.35 -22.78
N LYS A 378 -5.18 -4.69 -21.61
CA LYS A 378 -4.85 -5.88 -20.81
C LYS A 378 -3.36 -6.00 -20.52
N GLN A 379 -2.73 -4.87 -20.21
CA GLN A 379 -1.28 -4.74 -20.07
C GLN A 379 -0.91 -3.89 -18.84
N GLY A 380 0.24 -4.18 -18.24
CA GLY A 380 0.81 -3.37 -17.18
C GLY A 380 1.45 -2.10 -17.74
N GLN A 381 1.28 -0.98 -17.05
CA GLN A 381 1.93 0.27 -17.38
C GLN A 381 2.47 0.97 -16.14
N ILE A 382 3.36 1.94 -16.34
CA ILE A 382 3.74 2.93 -15.33
C ILE A 382 3.12 4.25 -15.72
N ALA A 383 2.22 4.79 -14.89
CA ALA A 383 1.82 6.18 -14.93
C ALA A 383 2.93 7.03 -14.29
N VAL A 384 3.39 8.04 -15.02
CA VAL A 384 4.42 8.98 -14.54
C VAL A 384 3.77 10.31 -14.22
N ILE A 385 3.93 10.77 -12.99
CA ILE A 385 3.29 11.98 -12.49
C ILE A 385 4.37 12.95 -12.04
N ALA A 386 4.38 14.14 -12.62
CA ALA A 386 5.20 15.26 -12.15
C ALA A 386 4.69 15.77 -10.82
N LEU A 387 5.62 16.01 -9.90
CA LEU A 387 5.38 16.60 -8.60
C LEU A 387 5.96 18.02 -8.55
N GLU A 388 5.33 18.89 -7.77
CA GLU A 388 5.70 20.31 -7.69
C GLU A 388 5.48 20.86 -6.29
N GLY A 389 6.41 21.68 -5.80
CA GLY A 389 6.22 22.57 -4.65
C GLY A 389 6.50 24.02 -5.01
N CYS A 390 5.82 24.96 -4.34
CA CYS A 390 5.99 26.41 -4.51
C CYS A 390 6.05 27.14 -3.17
N GLY A 391 7.26 27.53 -2.77
CA GLY A 391 7.57 28.19 -1.50
C GLY A 391 6.87 29.53 -1.28
N LYS A 392 6.56 30.30 -2.34
CA LYS A 392 5.77 31.55 -2.23
C LYS A 392 4.32 31.28 -1.85
N GLU A 393 3.72 30.22 -2.39
CA GLU A 393 2.32 29.87 -2.12
C GLU A 393 2.13 29.35 -0.69
N ILE A 394 3.10 28.57 -0.21
CA ILE A 394 3.01 27.86 1.08
C ILE A 394 3.83 28.50 2.21
N GLY A 395 4.57 29.57 1.92
CA GLY A 395 5.41 30.28 2.91
C GLY A 395 6.63 29.49 3.40
N PHE A 396 7.10 28.48 2.66
CA PHE A 396 8.18 27.59 3.11
C PHE A 396 9.53 27.93 2.44
N VAL A 397 10.52 28.30 3.24
CA VAL A 397 11.81 28.84 2.75
C VAL A 397 12.75 27.79 2.16
N HIS A 398 12.53 26.52 2.48
CA HIS A 398 13.33 25.42 1.95
C HIS A 398 12.85 24.92 0.59
N GLU A 399 11.80 25.53 0.05
CA GLU A 399 11.23 25.21 -1.26
C GLU A 399 11.63 26.25 -2.31
N TRP A 400 11.53 25.89 -3.59
CA TRP A 400 11.66 26.83 -4.70
C TRP A 400 10.70 28.01 -4.55
N PRO A 401 11.12 29.25 -4.83
CA PRO A 401 10.24 30.40 -4.68
C PRO A 401 9.11 30.42 -5.71
N GLU A 402 9.26 29.74 -6.85
CA GLU A 402 8.27 29.71 -7.93
C GLU A 402 7.97 28.27 -8.36
N HIS A 403 6.91 28.12 -9.15
CA HIS A 403 6.49 26.83 -9.71
C HIS A 403 7.55 26.27 -10.66
N HIS A 404 8.21 25.20 -10.22
CA HIS A 404 9.18 24.44 -11.00
C HIS A 404 8.89 22.93 -10.94
N PRO A 405 7.78 22.47 -11.56
CA PRO A 405 7.41 21.06 -11.54
C PRO A 405 8.54 20.17 -12.08
N CYS A 406 8.61 18.95 -11.55
CA CYS A 406 9.65 17.95 -11.84
C CYS A 406 11.04 18.26 -11.26
N LEU A 407 11.28 19.41 -10.64
CA LEU A 407 12.53 19.65 -9.90
C LEU A 407 12.48 19.03 -8.50
N ALA A 408 13.67 18.75 -7.98
CA ALA A 408 13.89 18.36 -6.60
C ALA A 408 13.22 19.36 -5.65
N ASN A 409 12.40 18.88 -4.74
CA ASN A 409 11.62 19.70 -3.82
C ASN A 409 11.55 19.04 -2.43
N VAL A 410 11.11 19.79 -1.42
CA VAL A 410 11.06 19.30 -0.02
C VAL A 410 9.72 18.64 0.35
N ALA A 411 9.00 18.20 -0.69
CA ALA A 411 7.67 17.62 -0.65
C ALA A 411 6.65 18.48 0.10
N TYR A 412 6.64 19.79 -0.11
CA TYR A 412 5.45 20.58 0.23
C TYR A 412 4.68 20.83 -1.06
N LEU A 413 3.92 19.81 -1.46
CA LEU A 413 3.38 19.68 -2.80
C LEU A 413 2.20 20.65 -3.04
N THR A 414 2.31 21.47 -4.07
CA THR A 414 1.29 22.45 -4.50
C THR A 414 0.56 22.01 -5.77
N ASN A 415 1.21 21.19 -6.61
CA ASN A 415 0.61 20.70 -7.85
C ASN A 415 1.09 19.30 -8.23
N MET A 416 0.31 18.61 -9.05
CA MET A 416 0.63 17.31 -9.64
C MET A 416 0.07 17.20 -11.06
N LYS A 417 0.85 16.65 -12.00
CA LYS A 417 0.39 16.44 -13.39
C LYS A 417 0.76 15.05 -13.91
N LEU A 418 -0.22 14.32 -14.42
CA LEU A 418 0.02 13.07 -15.15
C LEU A 418 0.70 13.40 -16.49
N LEU A 419 1.92 12.90 -16.69
CA LEU A 419 2.68 13.07 -17.92
C LEU A 419 2.29 12.05 -18.99
N GLY A 420 1.91 10.84 -18.55
CA GLY A 420 1.48 9.77 -19.43
C GLY A 420 1.87 8.40 -18.90
N TYR A 421 1.90 7.42 -19.80
CA TYR A 421 2.09 6.01 -19.48
C TYR A 421 3.25 5.38 -20.24
N VAL A 422 3.98 4.50 -19.55
CA VAL A 422 5.04 3.65 -20.11
C VAL A 422 4.57 2.20 -20.07
N ASP A 423 4.48 1.57 -21.23
CA ASP A 423 4.05 0.17 -21.35
C ASP A 423 5.12 -0.77 -20.77
N LEU A 424 4.71 -1.83 -20.08
CA LEU A 424 5.61 -2.86 -19.54
C LEU A 424 5.55 -4.13 -20.43
N PRO A 425 6.56 -4.38 -21.28
CA PRO A 425 6.57 -5.58 -22.12
C PRO A 425 6.63 -6.86 -21.30
N GLY A 426 5.79 -7.84 -21.65
CA GLY A 426 5.76 -9.14 -20.98
C GLY A 426 5.20 -9.11 -19.54
N MET A 427 4.68 -7.97 -19.08
CA MET A 427 4.07 -7.82 -17.75
C MET A 427 2.68 -7.21 -17.89
N ALA A 428 1.65 -8.00 -17.60
CA ALA A 428 0.27 -7.54 -17.50
C ALA A 428 -0.05 -7.04 -16.08
N LEU A 429 0.42 -7.74 -15.05
CA LEU A 429 0.07 -7.53 -13.66
C LEU A 429 1.33 -7.16 -12.84
N PRO A 430 1.80 -5.90 -12.93
CA PRO A 430 2.88 -5.43 -12.07
C PRO A 430 2.42 -5.45 -10.61
N THR A 431 3.29 -5.83 -9.68
CA THR A 431 2.96 -6.01 -8.26
C THR A 431 3.79 -5.14 -7.32
N GLY A 432 4.83 -4.45 -7.83
CA GLY A 432 5.67 -3.55 -7.05
C GLY A 432 6.56 -2.69 -7.95
N ILE A 433 7.01 -1.55 -7.42
CA ILE A 433 7.89 -0.61 -8.13
C ILE A 433 8.81 0.10 -7.12
N CYS A 434 10.07 0.33 -7.51
CA CYS A 434 10.99 1.22 -6.81
C CYS A 434 11.74 2.06 -7.85
N GLY A 435 11.70 3.39 -7.73
CA GLY A 435 12.35 4.33 -8.65
C GLY A 435 13.34 5.25 -7.94
N VAL A 436 14.49 5.48 -8.57
CA VAL A 436 15.59 6.30 -8.04
C VAL A 436 16.18 7.22 -9.10
N GLY A 437 16.70 8.36 -8.66
CA GLY A 437 17.63 9.19 -9.44
C GLY A 437 19.08 8.73 -9.23
N ASN A 438 20.01 9.33 -9.96
CA ASN A 438 21.45 9.05 -9.86
C ASN A 438 22.22 9.98 -8.91
N HIS A 439 21.54 10.86 -8.18
CA HIS A 439 22.20 11.76 -7.22
C HIS A 439 21.49 11.74 -5.87
N ILE A 440 22.27 11.47 -4.82
CA ILE A 440 21.93 11.76 -3.43
C ILE A 440 22.90 12.87 -2.99
N PRO A 441 22.59 14.15 -3.22
CA PRO A 441 23.49 15.21 -2.79
C PRO A 441 23.50 15.34 -1.27
N GLY A 442 24.57 15.97 -0.81
CA GLY A 442 24.59 16.66 0.46
C GLY A 442 23.66 17.88 0.48
N ARG A 443 23.83 18.73 1.50
CA ARG A 443 23.07 19.97 1.68
C ARG A 443 23.24 20.88 0.45
N LEU A 444 22.20 21.62 0.07
CA LEU A 444 22.27 22.66 -0.96
C LEU A 444 23.39 23.65 -0.60
N SER A 445 24.23 24.04 -1.56
CA SER A 445 25.27 25.06 -1.35
C SER A 445 24.67 26.45 -1.57
N GLY A 446 24.77 27.30 -0.56
CA GLY A 446 24.38 28.70 -0.58
C GLY A 446 25.40 29.55 -1.34
N ARG A 447 25.04 30.82 -1.59
CA ARG A 447 25.92 31.75 -2.33
C ARG A 447 27.19 32.11 -1.56
N ASP A 448 27.17 31.95 -0.24
CA ASP A 448 28.28 32.20 0.68
C ASP A 448 29.16 30.95 0.91
N GLY A 449 28.87 29.84 0.22
CA GLY A 449 29.57 28.57 0.40
C GLY A 449 29.12 27.76 1.62
N ASN A 450 28.16 28.26 2.40
CA ASN A 450 27.54 27.52 3.51
C ASN A 450 26.28 26.79 3.03
N ALA A 451 25.49 26.28 3.98
CA ALA A 451 24.20 25.68 3.68
C ALA A 451 23.21 26.70 3.13
N GLY A 452 22.76 26.49 1.89
CA GLY A 452 21.80 27.34 1.21
C GLY A 452 20.35 26.88 1.35
N LEU A 453 19.46 27.77 0.94
CA LEU A 453 18.02 27.54 0.79
C LEU A 453 17.59 27.65 -0.67
N LEU A 454 16.61 26.84 -1.10
CA LEU A 454 16.08 26.93 -2.48
C LEU A 454 15.52 28.31 -2.80
N ARG A 455 14.96 29.02 -1.82
CA ARG A 455 14.45 30.40 -1.94
C ARG A 455 15.52 31.42 -2.39
N GLU A 456 16.80 31.15 -2.18
CA GLU A 456 17.90 32.05 -2.57
C GLU A 456 18.17 32.10 -4.07
N PHE A 457 17.62 31.14 -4.82
CA PHE A 457 17.88 30.97 -6.25
C PHE A 457 16.63 31.34 -7.06
N ASN A 458 16.84 32.15 -8.10
CA ASN A 458 15.81 32.53 -9.06
C ASN A 458 16.21 32.00 -10.44
N LEU A 459 15.50 30.98 -10.93
CA LEU A 459 15.79 30.35 -12.22
C LEU A 459 15.50 31.25 -13.43
N ALA A 460 14.93 32.44 -13.25
CA ALA A 460 14.91 33.47 -14.30
C ALA A 460 16.29 34.10 -14.55
N ASN A 461 17.24 33.94 -13.63
CA ASN A 461 18.63 34.37 -13.79
C ASN A 461 19.49 33.25 -14.40
N GLN A 462 20.20 33.53 -15.50
CA GLN A 462 21.12 32.59 -16.12
C GLN A 462 22.23 32.10 -15.18
N GLY A 463 22.74 32.95 -14.29
CA GLY A 463 23.77 32.54 -13.32
C GLY A 463 23.27 31.48 -12.33
N ASP A 464 22.00 31.58 -11.92
CA ASP A 464 21.39 30.57 -11.04
C ASP A 464 21.11 29.28 -11.81
N ARG A 465 20.65 29.37 -13.07
CA ARG A 465 20.51 28.21 -13.96
C ARG A 465 21.85 27.50 -14.18
N ASP A 466 22.91 28.25 -14.46
CA ASP A 466 24.26 27.71 -14.63
C ASP A 466 24.75 27.02 -13.36
N ASN A 467 24.42 27.56 -12.18
CA ASN A 467 24.78 26.96 -10.89
C ASN A 467 24.18 25.55 -10.69
N PHE A 468 22.93 25.33 -11.12
CA PHE A 468 22.27 24.01 -11.09
C PHE A 468 22.53 23.14 -12.32
N GLY A 469 22.90 23.73 -13.46
CA GLY A 469 23.22 23.01 -14.68
C GLY A 469 24.62 22.39 -14.64
N LYS A 470 25.62 23.21 -14.31
CA LYS A 470 27.06 22.88 -14.40
C LYS A 470 27.90 23.39 -13.23
N GLY A 471 27.31 24.14 -12.29
CA GLY A 471 28.01 24.76 -11.17
C GLY A 471 27.97 23.95 -9.86
N GLY A 472 28.09 24.64 -8.73
CA GLY A 472 28.26 24.01 -7.42
C GLY A 472 27.03 23.20 -6.95
N ASN A 473 25.85 23.49 -7.51
CA ASN A 473 24.62 22.75 -7.20
C ASN A 473 24.21 21.79 -8.34
N ALA A 474 25.11 21.45 -9.27
CA ALA A 474 24.78 20.60 -10.42
C ALA A 474 24.20 19.23 -10.05
N GLN A 475 24.69 18.65 -8.95
CA GLN A 475 24.25 17.35 -8.40
C GLN A 475 23.04 17.47 -7.45
N TYR A 476 22.50 18.68 -7.24
CA TYR A 476 21.29 18.84 -6.44
C TYR A 476 20.06 18.22 -7.13
N THR A 477 20.10 18.15 -8.46
CA THR A 477 19.07 17.53 -9.31
C THR A 477 19.66 16.31 -10.00
N SER A 478 18.87 15.23 -10.06
CA SER A 478 19.23 14.01 -10.78
C SER A 478 19.43 14.28 -12.27
N SER A 479 20.40 13.64 -12.91
CA SER A 479 20.67 13.70 -14.35
C SER A 479 20.40 12.38 -15.08
N ALA A 480 20.27 11.30 -14.33
CA ALA A 480 19.86 9.98 -14.76
C ALA A 480 19.13 9.27 -13.62
N GLY A 481 18.70 8.04 -13.85
CA GLY A 481 18.02 7.23 -12.85
C GLY A 481 17.24 6.09 -13.48
N PHE A 482 16.67 5.24 -12.64
CA PHE A 482 15.94 4.08 -13.12
C PHE A 482 14.85 3.63 -12.16
N ALA A 483 13.93 2.82 -12.67
CA ALA A 483 12.95 2.11 -11.86
C ALA A 483 13.05 0.60 -12.09
N VAL A 484 12.76 -0.16 -11.04
CA VAL A 484 12.59 -1.60 -11.08
C VAL A 484 11.13 -1.91 -10.79
N VAL A 485 10.45 -2.54 -11.75
CA VAL A 485 9.06 -3.00 -11.61
C VAL A 485 9.05 -4.50 -11.53
N ILE A 486 8.40 -5.07 -10.52
CA ILE A 486 8.26 -6.52 -10.38
C ILE A 486 6.85 -6.97 -10.73
N SER A 487 6.71 -8.21 -11.19
CA SER A 487 5.44 -8.89 -11.37
C SER A 487 5.55 -10.30 -10.83
N LYS A 488 4.89 -10.51 -9.68
CA LYS A 488 4.86 -11.79 -8.97
C LYS A 488 4.32 -12.92 -9.83
N TYR A 489 3.20 -12.68 -10.52
CA TYR A 489 2.46 -13.72 -11.24
C TYR A 489 3.10 -14.09 -12.57
N GLU A 490 3.83 -13.17 -13.19
CA GLU A 490 4.57 -13.42 -14.42
C GLU A 490 6.03 -13.80 -14.21
N ASN A 491 6.52 -13.83 -12.97
CA ASN A 491 7.91 -14.12 -12.62
C ASN A 491 8.90 -13.20 -13.34
N LYS A 492 8.65 -11.89 -13.32
CA LYS A 492 9.42 -10.91 -14.09
C LYS A 492 9.79 -9.67 -13.30
N ALA A 493 10.88 -9.05 -13.71
CA ALA A 493 11.27 -7.72 -13.29
C ALA A 493 11.70 -6.87 -14.50
N ALA A 494 11.07 -5.71 -14.69
CA ALA A 494 11.44 -4.74 -15.72
C ALA A 494 12.33 -3.63 -15.13
N PHE A 495 13.40 -3.29 -15.86
CA PHE A 495 14.30 -2.18 -15.58
C PHE A 495 14.00 -1.06 -16.57
N VAL A 496 13.61 0.09 -16.02
CA VAL A 496 13.12 1.25 -16.78
C VAL A 496 14.09 2.40 -16.62
N ASP A 497 14.55 2.95 -17.74
CA ASP A 497 15.41 4.11 -17.79
C ASP A 497 14.60 5.40 -17.58
N LEU A 498 14.93 6.12 -16.52
CA LEU A 498 14.35 7.43 -16.18
C LEU A 498 15.24 8.60 -16.63
N GLN A 499 16.42 8.34 -17.21
CA GLN A 499 17.30 9.38 -17.75
C GLN A 499 16.60 10.34 -18.71
N PRO A 500 15.68 9.91 -19.61
CA PRO A 500 14.95 10.83 -20.47
C PRO A 500 14.19 11.92 -19.69
N LEU A 501 13.59 11.56 -18.54
CA LEU A 501 12.88 12.53 -17.69
C LEU A 501 13.84 13.58 -17.13
N PHE A 502 14.90 13.11 -16.48
CA PHE A 502 15.84 13.98 -15.79
C PHE A 502 16.62 14.88 -16.75
N GLN A 503 17.07 14.35 -17.89
CA GLN A 503 17.78 15.13 -18.90
C GLN A 503 16.88 16.19 -19.51
N TYR A 504 15.62 15.88 -19.81
CA TYR A 504 14.72 16.87 -20.40
C TYR A 504 14.37 17.99 -19.43
N VAL A 505 14.13 17.68 -18.15
CA VAL A 505 13.92 18.69 -17.11
C VAL A 505 15.15 19.60 -16.99
N ARG A 506 16.36 19.04 -16.95
CA ARG A 506 17.61 19.81 -16.91
C ARG A 506 17.81 20.65 -18.17
N GLU A 507 17.51 20.10 -19.35
CA GLU A 507 17.52 20.84 -20.62
C GLU A 507 16.60 22.07 -20.51
N MET A 508 15.37 21.86 -20.06
CA MET A 508 14.35 22.91 -20.01
C MET A 508 14.65 24.00 -18.97
N TYR A 509 15.18 23.63 -17.79
CA TYR A 509 15.42 24.59 -16.71
C TYR A 509 16.80 25.22 -16.71
N PHE A 510 17.86 24.51 -17.11
CA PHE A 510 19.23 24.90 -16.79
C PHE A 510 20.12 25.24 -17.98
N THR A 511 19.59 25.17 -19.22
CA THR A 511 20.39 25.47 -20.42
C THR A 511 20.25 26.92 -20.86
N THR A 512 19.19 27.24 -21.60
CA THR A 512 18.98 28.55 -22.23
C THR A 512 17.76 29.26 -21.64
N GLU A 513 17.77 30.60 -21.72
CA GLU A 513 16.61 31.42 -21.39
C GLU A 513 15.37 31.04 -22.23
N GLU A 514 15.56 30.69 -23.50
CA GLU A 514 14.45 30.27 -24.37
C GLU A 514 13.76 29.01 -23.85
N ASN A 515 14.55 28.00 -23.46
CA ASN A 515 14.02 26.78 -22.86
C ASN A 515 13.35 27.06 -21.51
N TYR A 516 13.97 27.88 -20.66
CA TYR A 516 13.36 28.27 -19.39
C TYR A 516 12.00 28.94 -19.58
N ARG A 517 11.87 29.84 -20.57
CA ARG A 517 10.60 30.52 -20.87
C ARG A 517 9.48 29.56 -21.27
N LYS A 518 9.79 28.48 -22.00
CA LYS A 518 8.81 27.43 -22.32
C LYS A 518 8.22 26.78 -21.06
N THR A 519 9.01 26.66 -19.98
CA THR A 519 8.53 26.12 -18.69
C THR A 519 7.59 27.04 -17.91
N ARG A 520 7.39 28.28 -18.38
CA ARG A 520 6.51 29.27 -17.75
C ARG A 520 5.06 29.17 -18.26
N ASP A 521 4.83 28.59 -19.44
CA ASP A 521 3.48 28.25 -19.90
C ASP A 521 3.00 26.96 -19.22
N GLN A 522 2.60 27.09 -17.96
CA GLN A 522 2.17 25.97 -17.13
C GLN A 522 0.67 25.77 -17.20
N GLY A 523 0.25 24.51 -17.18
CA GLY A 523 -1.17 24.19 -17.16
C GLY A 523 -1.46 22.72 -17.42
N PRO A 524 -2.75 22.34 -17.38
CA PRO A 524 -3.16 20.94 -17.47
C PRO A 524 -3.07 20.38 -18.90
N ALA A 525 -3.02 21.23 -19.94
CA ALA A 525 -3.06 20.77 -21.32
C ALA A 525 -1.77 20.01 -21.73
N PRO A 526 -1.85 19.09 -22.71
CA PRO A 526 -0.71 18.31 -23.19
C PRO A 526 0.52 19.13 -23.60
N ASN A 527 0.29 20.29 -24.21
CA ASN A 527 1.27 21.22 -24.74
C ASN A 527 1.63 22.36 -23.77
N GLN A 528 1.22 22.26 -22.51
CA GLN A 528 1.64 23.16 -21.45
C GLN A 528 2.60 22.43 -20.51
N TRP A 529 3.55 23.16 -19.92
CA TRP A 529 4.56 22.59 -19.06
C TRP A 529 3.97 22.06 -17.73
N PRO A 530 4.43 20.90 -17.24
CA PRO A 530 5.26 19.91 -17.94
C PRO A 530 4.51 19.21 -19.07
N TYR A 531 5.17 19.02 -20.22
CA TYR A 531 4.54 18.45 -21.41
C TYR A 531 4.20 16.97 -21.23
N THR A 532 3.03 16.54 -21.69
CA THR A 532 2.71 15.10 -21.68
C THR A 532 3.59 14.33 -22.68
N PHE A 533 3.73 13.02 -22.50
CA PHE A 533 4.46 12.15 -23.44
C PHE A 533 3.80 12.04 -24.81
N GLU A 534 2.52 12.39 -24.93
CA GLU A 534 1.84 12.47 -26.22
C GLU A 534 2.30 13.70 -27.02
N HIS A 535 2.45 14.84 -26.34
CA HIS A 535 2.93 16.06 -26.98
C HIS A 535 4.45 16.03 -27.20
N GLU A 536 5.19 15.59 -26.20
CA GLU A 536 6.65 15.53 -26.22
C GLU A 536 7.10 14.10 -25.86
N PRO A 537 7.26 13.19 -26.83
CA PRO A 537 7.61 11.81 -26.55
C PRO A 537 9.08 11.63 -26.16
N LYS A 538 9.97 12.60 -26.42
CA LYS A 538 11.43 12.41 -26.26
C LYS A 538 11.88 12.17 -24.82
N TRP A 539 11.10 12.62 -23.84
CA TRP A 539 11.41 12.44 -22.41
C TRP A 539 10.63 11.30 -21.74
N LYS A 540 9.88 10.51 -22.53
CA LYS A 540 9.19 9.32 -22.03
C LYS A 540 10.22 8.27 -21.57
N PRO A 541 10.11 7.71 -20.35
CA PRO A 541 10.94 6.61 -19.90
C PRO A 541 10.83 5.37 -20.80
N VAL A 542 11.90 4.57 -20.85
CA VAL A 542 12.00 3.40 -21.72
C VAL A 542 12.30 2.15 -20.90
N VAL A 543 11.59 1.06 -21.17
CA VAL A 543 11.94 -0.26 -20.60
C VAL A 543 13.17 -0.79 -21.34
N VAL A 544 14.30 -0.92 -20.65
CA VAL A 544 15.58 -1.35 -21.24
C VAL A 544 15.71 -2.86 -21.17
N SER A 545 15.30 -3.49 -20.07
CA SER A 545 15.48 -4.92 -19.86
C SER A 545 14.35 -5.51 -19.04
N VAL A 546 13.97 -6.75 -19.35
CA VAL A 546 13.03 -7.56 -18.57
C VAL A 546 13.72 -8.86 -18.20
N GLN A 547 13.88 -9.08 -16.91
CA GLN A 547 14.57 -10.23 -16.32
C GLN A 547 13.54 -11.23 -15.80
N ASP A 548 13.82 -12.52 -15.95
CA ASP A 548 13.05 -13.56 -15.26
C ASP A 548 13.49 -13.65 -13.80
N VAL A 549 12.53 -13.51 -12.89
CA VAL A 549 12.74 -13.56 -11.44
C VAL A 549 11.63 -14.42 -10.86
N ARG A 550 11.97 -15.48 -10.14
CA ARG A 550 10.96 -16.37 -9.57
C ARG A 550 10.24 -15.69 -8.41
N GLU A 551 8.91 -15.66 -8.47
CA GLU A 551 7.98 -15.19 -7.44
C GLU A 551 8.47 -13.93 -6.70
N PRO A 552 8.76 -12.81 -7.42
CA PRO A 552 9.28 -11.61 -6.80
C PRO A 552 8.22 -10.98 -5.88
N THR A 553 8.64 -10.57 -4.70
CA THR A 553 7.74 -10.01 -3.66
C THR A 553 8.06 -8.57 -3.31
N ALA A 554 9.33 -8.15 -3.42
CA ALA A 554 9.73 -6.77 -3.17
C ALA A 554 10.99 -6.41 -3.98
N ALA A 555 11.17 -5.12 -4.29
CA ALA A 555 12.34 -4.60 -4.98
C ALA A 555 12.79 -3.28 -4.36
N ILE A 556 14.10 -3.03 -4.38
CA ILE A 556 14.72 -1.78 -3.95
C ILE A 556 15.92 -1.46 -4.83
N ALA A 557 16.15 -0.17 -5.10
CA ALA A 557 17.23 0.31 -5.95
C ALA A 557 18.21 1.16 -5.14
N GLY A 558 19.51 1.00 -5.35
CA GLY A 558 20.51 1.86 -4.72
C GLY A 558 20.38 3.30 -5.22
N MET A 559 20.33 4.27 -4.30
CA MET A 559 20.05 5.66 -4.63
C MET A 559 21.30 6.44 -5.09
N ALA A 560 22.52 5.96 -4.81
CA ALA A 560 23.76 6.76 -4.83
C ALA A 560 24.29 7.13 -6.22
N GLY A 561 23.70 6.60 -7.30
CA GLY A 561 24.21 6.75 -8.65
C GLY A 561 25.58 6.12 -8.90
N GLY A 562 25.97 6.03 -10.18
CA GLY A 562 27.25 5.48 -10.60
C GLY A 562 27.24 4.00 -10.96
N GLU A 563 28.33 3.53 -11.55
CA GLU A 563 28.49 2.18 -12.12
C GLU A 563 28.36 1.04 -11.09
N LYS A 564 28.58 1.37 -9.81
CA LYS A 564 28.53 0.41 -8.70
C LYS A 564 27.13 0.24 -8.11
N VAL A 565 26.16 1.04 -8.53
CA VAL A 565 24.78 0.89 -8.06
C VAL A 565 24.23 -0.48 -8.40
N ARG A 566 23.45 -1.02 -7.46
CA ARG A 566 22.76 -2.29 -7.61
C ARG A 566 21.27 -2.09 -7.35
N ALA A 567 20.48 -2.98 -7.93
CA ALA A 567 19.12 -3.22 -7.49
C ALA A 567 19.06 -4.56 -6.76
N CYS A 568 18.20 -4.65 -5.75
CA CYS A 568 17.89 -5.90 -5.06
C CYS A 568 16.44 -6.27 -5.33
N ILE A 569 16.21 -7.53 -5.73
CA ILE A 569 14.87 -8.08 -5.91
C ILE A 569 14.76 -9.32 -5.04
N ALA A 570 13.79 -9.30 -4.13
CA ALA A 570 13.53 -10.38 -3.20
C ALA A 570 12.40 -11.28 -3.73
N SER A 571 12.53 -12.57 -3.48
CA SER A 571 11.60 -13.63 -3.89
C SER A 571 10.89 -14.23 -2.68
N GLN A 572 9.71 -14.81 -2.90
CA GLN A 572 8.86 -15.37 -1.84
C GLN A 572 9.57 -16.42 -0.97
N ASP A 573 10.60 -17.10 -1.46
CA ASP A 573 11.38 -18.09 -0.72
C ASP A 573 12.52 -17.49 0.15
N GLY A 574 12.65 -16.16 0.18
CA GLY A 574 13.69 -15.45 0.92
C GLY A 574 15.01 -15.27 0.15
N THR A 575 15.08 -15.64 -1.13
CA THR A 575 16.21 -15.29 -1.99
C THR A 575 16.18 -13.81 -2.33
N VAL A 576 17.31 -13.12 -2.19
CA VAL A 576 17.51 -11.76 -2.74
C VAL A 576 18.51 -11.85 -3.87
N GLY A 577 18.10 -11.50 -5.08
CA GLY A 577 19.01 -11.30 -6.20
C GLY A 577 19.58 -9.89 -6.18
N VAL A 578 20.89 -9.78 -6.38
CA VAL A 578 21.62 -8.53 -6.59
C VAL A 578 21.81 -8.35 -8.09
N TYR A 579 21.36 -7.22 -8.63
CA TYR A 579 21.36 -6.93 -10.06
C TYR A 579 22.26 -5.75 -10.37
N ARG A 580 23.11 -5.92 -11.37
CA ARG A 580 23.81 -4.81 -12.04
C ARG A 580 22.81 -4.10 -12.95
N VAL A 581 22.92 -2.78 -13.03
CA VAL A 581 21.97 -1.92 -13.77
C VAL A 581 22.60 -1.24 -14.99
N GLY A 582 23.88 -1.51 -15.29
CA GLY A 582 24.58 -0.89 -16.42
C GLY A 582 24.54 0.64 -16.38
N GLY A 583 24.38 1.27 -17.54
CA GLY A 583 24.28 2.73 -17.69
C GLY A 583 23.10 3.41 -16.96
N LEU A 584 22.09 2.66 -16.49
CA LEU A 584 20.85 3.20 -15.89
C LEU A 584 21.03 4.14 -14.69
N ALA A 585 22.12 3.98 -13.95
CA ALA A 585 22.44 4.82 -12.79
C ALA A 585 23.47 5.93 -13.13
N THR A 586 23.73 6.17 -14.42
CA THR A 586 24.75 7.09 -14.94
C THR A 586 24.19 7.87 -16.13
N GLU A 587 24.93 8.86 -16.63
CA GLU A 587 24.55 9.54 -17.89
C GLU A 587 24.93 8.75 -19.15
N GLY A 588 25.59 7.59 -18.99
CA GLY A 588 25.97 6.71 -20.09
C GLY A 588 24.79 5.91 -20.64
N PRO A 589 24.87 5.42 -21.90
CA PRO A 589 23.77 4.69 -22.52
C PRO A 589 23.46 3.38 -21.78
N ALA A 590 22.20 3.17 -21.41
CA ALA A 590 21.73 1.92 -20.83
C ALA A 590 21.53 0.85 -21.92
N LYS A 591 22.17 -0.32 -21.76
CA LYS A 591 22.03 -1.45 -22.70
C LYS A 591 21.43 -2.67 -22.01
N PRO A 592 20.50 -3.40 -22.67
CA PRO A 592 19.86 -4.57 -22.08
C PRO A 592 20.85 -5.64 -21.58
N GLY A 593 21.94 -5.89 -22.30
CA GLY A 593 22.95 -6.91 -21.97
C GLY A 593 23.86 -6.58 -20.78
N GLU A 594 23.83 -5.34 -20.29
CA GLU A 594 24.59 -4.91 -19.10
C GLU A 594 23.77 -5.03 -17.80
N ILE A 595 22.46 -5.31 -17.95
CA ILE A 595 21.51 -5.47 -16.85
C ILE A 595 21.30 -6.96 -16.61
N GLY A 596 21.56 -7.40 -15.40
CA GLY A 596 21.43 -8.80 -15.05
C GLY A 596 21.79 -9.09 -13.61
N ARG A 597 21.41 -10.29 -13.16
CA ARG A 597 21.74 -10.78 -11.83
C ARG A 597 23.24 -11.08 -11.75
N VAL A 598 23.89 -10.53 -10.74
CA VAL A 598 25.33 -10.67 -10.49
C VAL A 598 25.66 -11.34 -9.16
N GLY A 599 24.67 -11.44 -8.27
CA GLY A 599 24.83 -12.15 -7.02
C GLY A 599 23.50 -12.49 -6.37
N GLU A 600 23.58 -13.22 -5.26
CA GLU A 600 22.43 -13.57 -4.44
C GLU A 600 22.83 -13.84 -3.00
N PHE A 601 21.87 -13.67 -2.10
CA PHE A 601 21.98 -14.06 -0.70
C PHE A 601 20.59 -14.39 -0.14
N ARG A 602 20.55 -14.88 1.11
CA ARG A 602 19.32 -15.31 1.77
C ARG A 602 18.94 -14.38 2.93
N ILE A 603 17.67 -14.01 2.95
CA ILE A 603 16.98 -13.40 4.10
C ILE A 603 15.82 -14.33 4.52
N GLY A 604 14.96 -13.87 5.43
CA GLY A 604 13.78 -14.65 5.81
C GLY A 604 12.79 -14.86 4.66
N ARG A 605 11.95 -15.88 4.81
CA ARG A 605 10.93 -16.27 3.83
C ARG A 605 9.84 -15.21 3.70
N ASN A 606 9.32 -15.07 2.49
CA ASN A 606 8.33 -14.08 2.05
C ASN A 606 8.68 -12.64 2.49
N PRO A 607 9.76 -12.06 1.95
CA PRO A 607 10.12 -10.67 2.17
C PRO A 607 9.14 -9.74 1.43
N VAL A 608 8.26 -9.09 2.18
CA VAL A 608 7.14 -8.29 1.64
C VAL A 608 7.44 -6.80 1.56
N CYS A 609 8.49 -6.35 2.23
CA CYS A 609 8.93 -4.96 2.25
C CYS A 609 10.46 -4.93 2.24
N LEU A 610 11.05 -4.14 1.33
CA LEU A 610 12.43 -3.69 1.40
C LEU A 610 12.41 -2.18 1.60
N ASN A 611 13.17 -1.66 2.55
CA ASN A 611 13.25 -0.22 2.82
C ASN A 611 14.70 0.22 3.02
N TYR A 612 14.97 1.52 2.86
CA TYR A 612 16.29 2.10 3.04
C TYR A 612 16.64 2.23 4.51
N GLN A 613 17.91 2.00 4.85
CA GLN A 613 18.45 2.47 6.12
C GLN A 613 18.84 3.94 5.94
N LYS A 614 18.11 4.88 6.56
CA LYS A 614 18.44 6.31 6.47
C LYS A 614 19.85 6.57 7.02
N GLY A 615 20.60 7.44 6.36
CA GLY A 615 22.02 7.69 6.68
C GLY A 615 23.00 6.63 6.16
N SER A 616 22.54 5.62 5.41
CA SER A 616 23.41 4.65 4.73
C SER A 616 23.09 4.57 3.23
N LEU A 617 24.13 4.43 2.40
CA LEU A 617 23.99 4.30 0.95
C LEU A 617 23.73 2.86 0.50
N ASP A 618 24.34 1.90 1.20
CA ASP A 618 24.39 0.50 0.77
C ASP A 618 23.72 -0.46 1.78
N SER A 619 22.99 0.08 2.75
CA SER A 619 22.32 -0.70 3.80
C SER A 619 20.81 -0.55 3.69
N PHE A 620 20.11 -1.67 3.87
CA PHE A 620 18.67 -1.78 3.68
C PHE A 620 18.07 -2.64 4.79
N LEU A 621 16.75 -2.53 4.92
CA LEU A 621 15.92 -3.33 5.80
C LEU A 621 15.04 -4.24 4.95
N ALA A 622 14.74 -5.43 5.45
CA ALA A 622 13.75 -6.33 4.89
C ALA A 622 12.80 -6.85 5.96
N VAL A 623 11.51 -6.83 5.67
CA VAL A 623 10.49 -7.49 6.51
C VAL A 623 10.12 -8.82 5.90
N SER A 624 10.45 -9.90 6.60
CA SER A 624 10.19 -11.27 6.15
C SER A 624 9.01 -11.84 6.92
N ARG A 625 7.84 -11.78 6.27
CA ARG A 625 6.56 -12.18 6.87
C ARG A 625 6.54 -13.66 7.26
N GLY A 626 7.15 -14.51 6.44
CA GLY A 626 7.20 -15.96 6.63
C GLY A 626 8.04 -16.41 7.82
N ASP A 627 8.95 -15.56 8.29
CA ASP A 627 9.85 -15.84 9.42
C ASP A 627 9.66 -14.89 10.61
N ARG A 628 8.66 -13.99 10.55
CA ARG A 628 8.34 -13.00 11.60
C ARG A 628 9.57 -12.20 12.04
N GLU A 629 10.28 -11.63 11.08
CA GLU A 629 11.51 -10.88 11.35
C GLU A 629 11.65 -9.62 10.52
N VAL A 630 12.45 -8.70 11.04
CA VAL A 630 13.06 -7.61 10.27
C VAL A 630 14.56 -7.86 10.25
N CYS A 631 15.20 -7.85 9.09
CA CYS A 631 16.66 -7.97 9.00
C CYS A 631 17.26 -6.76 8.29
N TRP A 632 18.50 -6.44 8.65
CA TRP A 632 19.31 -5.48 7.92
C TRP A 632 20.29 -6.24 7.04
N PHE A 633 20.51 -5.71 5.86
CA PHE A 633 21.51 -6.24 4.95
C PHE A 633 22.27 -5.12 4.27
N THR A 634 23.52 -5.39 3.94
CA THR A 634 24.40 -4.50 3.20
C THR A 634 24.72 -5.09 1.84
N ILE A 635 24.91 -4.22 0.85
CA ILE A 635 25.40 -4.61 -0.47
C ILE A 635 26.83 -4.10 -0.63
N ALA A 636 27.75 -5.01 -0.93
CA ALA A 636 29.15 -4.68 -1.20
C ALA A 636 29.52 -5.27 -2.57
N GLY A 637 29.55 -4.41 -3.59
CA GLY A 637 29.77 -4.82 -4.98
C GLY A 637 28.65 -5.75 -5.46
N ASP A 638 28.98 -6.99 -5.78
CA ASP A 638 28.04 -7.99 -6.29
C ASP A 638 27.55 -8.95 -5.18
N GLN A 639 27.89 -8.69 -3.92
CA GLN A 639 27.55 -9.53 -2.77
C GLN A 639 26.63 -8.79 -1.79
N GLY A 640 25.74 -9.54 -1.13
CA GLY A 640 24.90 -9.03 -0.05
C GLY A 640 25.12 -9.82 1.23
N THR A 641 25.08 -9.15 2.38
CA THR A 641 25.28 -9.78 3.70
C THR A 641 24.24 -9.30 4.69
N VAL A 642 23.60 -10.21 5.42
CA VAL A 642 22.72 -9.86 6.55
C VAL A 642 23.58 -9.48 7.75
N THR A 643 23.37 -8.28 8.29
CA THR A 643 24.18 -7.73 9.39
C THR A 643 23.52 -7.84 10.74
N ARG A 644 22.18 -7.82 10.80
CA ARG A 644 21.41 -7.99 12.05
C ARG A 644 19.99 -8.47 11.79
N ARG A 645 19.37 -9.06 12.81
CA ARG A 645 18.02 -9.64 12.77
C ARG A 645 17.24 -9.29 14.03
N LEU A 646 16.09 -8.65 13.84
CA LEU A 646 15.11 -8.36 14.89
C LEU A 646 13.98 -9.40 14.83
N ARG A 647 13.75 -10.05 15.97
CA ARG A 647 12.60 -10.92 16.25
C ARG A 647 12.06 -10.62 17.63
N ASP A 648 10.75 -10.63 17.78
CA ASP A 648 10.08 -10.31 19.04
C ASP A 648 8.79 -11.10 19.15
N LYS A 649 8.49 -11.64 20.34
CA LYS A 649 7.22 -12.32 20.61
C LYS A 649 5.99 -11.45 20.30
N ARG A 650 6.13 -10.12 20.41
CA ARG A 650 5.10 -9.12 20.15
C ARG A 650 4.84 -8.87 18.66
N MET A 651 5.78 -9.23 17.77
CA MET A 651 5.59 -9.16 16.31
C MET A 651 4.87 -10.41 15.80
N ILE A 652 3.58 -10.33 15.53
CA ILE A 652 2.75 -11.48 15.14
C ILE A 652 2.80 -11.75 13.63
N ASP A 653 2.68 -10.71 12.82
CA ASP A 653 2.67 -10.76 11.35
C ASP A 653 3.25 -9.45 10.79
N PRO A 654 4.58 -9.24 10.89
CA PRO A 654 5.22 -8.02 10.42
C PRO A 654 5.18 -7.97 8.89
N VAL A 655 4.75 -6.82 8.33
CA VAL A 655 4.54 -6.67 6.88
C VAL A 655 5.16 -5.42 6.27
N PHE A 656 5.54 -4.44 7.10
CA PHE A 656 6.16 -3.20 6.64
C PHE A 656 7.08 -2.66 7.71
N VAL A 657 8.15 -1.99 7.30
CA VAL A 657 9.07 -1.29 8.20
C VAL A 657 9.36 0.10 7.65
N GLU A 658 9.38 1.09 8.53
CA GLU A 658 9.85 2.45 8.26
C GLU A 658 10.97 2.80 9.21
N MET A 659 11.99 3.53 8.74
CA MET A 659 13.04 4.07 9.59
C MET A 659 12.78 5.55 9.84
N ALA A 660 12.76 5.96 11.11
CA ALA A 660 12.43 7.33 11.49
C ALA A 660 13.52 8.32 11.06
N ASP A 661 13.11 9.55 10.74
CA ASP A 661 14.03 10.68 10.73
C ASP A 661 14.39 11.06 12.15
N THR A 662 15.60 11.59 12.34
CA THR A 662 16.14 11.92 13.66
C THR A 662 16.72 13.34 13.68
N HIS A 663 15.90 14.36 13.45
CA HIS A 663 16.36 15.74 13.66
C HIS A 663 16.64 15.98 15.16
N GLY A 664 17.63 16.80 15.51
CA GLY A 664 17.98 17.11 16.91
C GLY A 664 18.52 15.94 17.75
N ILE A 665 18.41 14.69 17.27
CA ILE A 665 18.86 13.48 17.95
C ILE A 665 19.71 12.60 17.02
N SER A 666 20.49 11.69 17.59
CA SER A 666 21.16 10.63 16.83
C SER A 666 20.69 9.29 17.37
N THR A 667 19.94 8.54 16.57
CA THR A 667 19.54 7.17 16.87
C THR A 667 19.07 6.44 15.61
N ASN A 668 18.93 5.13 15.69
CA ASN A 668 18.21 4.32 14.72
C ASN A 668 16.92 3.85 15.36
N LEU A 669 15.77 4.31 14.88
CA LEU A 669 14.47 3.86 15.32
C LEU A 669 13.67 3.39 14.11
N ILE A 670 13.05 2.22 14.24
CA ILE A 670 12.16 1.68 13.21
C ILE A 670 10.74 1.52 13.73
N THR A 671 9.78 1.70 12.84
CA THR A 671 8.36 1.41 13.08
C THR A 671 7.95 0.23 12.20
N VAL A 672 7.40 -0.81 12.81
CA VAL A 672 6.95 -2.04 12.13
C VAL A 672 5.42 -2.09 12.11
N CYS A 673 4.82 -2.25 10.93
CA CYS A 673 3.40 -2.60 10.83
C CYS A 673 3.23 -4.11 11.03
N ASP A 674 2.40 -4.48 12.00
CA ASP A 674 2.02 -5.86 12.30
C ASP A 674 0.54 -6.08 11.91
N PHE A 675 0.34 -6.76 10.78
CA PHE A 675 -0.94 -6.85 10.08
C PHE A 675 -1.98 -7.61 10.91
N LYS A 676 -1.74 -8.89 11.21
CA LYS A 676 -2.61 -9.69 12.09
C LYS A 676 -2.57 -9.22 13.54
N GLY A 677 -1.47 -8.61 13.96
CA GLY A 677 -1.36 -8.02 15.28
C GLY A 677 -2.14 -6.73 15.45
N ARG A 678 -2.68 -6.14 14.38
CA ARG A 678 -3.51 -4.92 14.38
C ARG A 678 -2.84 -3.72 15.06
N LYS A 679 -1.52 -3.61 14.88
CA LYS A 679 -0.70 -2.64 15.62
C LYS A 679 0.52 -2.19 14.84
N ILE A 680 1.09 -1.08 15.27
CA ILE A 680 2.47 -0.73 14.95
C ILE A 680 3.33 -0.83 16.20
N LEU A 681 4.60 -1.18 16.02
CA LEU A 681 5.59 -1.29 17.09
C LEU A 681 6.80 -0.45 16.74
N ASN A 682 7.36 0.25 17.74
CA ASN A 682 8.64 0.92 17.58
C ASN A 682 9.76 0.13 18.23
N TYR A 683 10.91 0.10 17.55
CA TYR A 683 12.15 -0.45 18.07
C TYR A 683 13.28 0.54 17.90
N ARG A 684 13.97 0.83 19.00
CA ARG A 684 15.24 1.54 18.98
C ARG A 684 16.36 0.51 18.79
N CYS A 685 17.25 0.80 17.86
CA CYS A 685 18.28 -0.11 17.36
C CYS A 685 19.69 0.51 17.42
N SER A 686 19.86 1.57 18.21
CA SER A 686 21.15 2.15 18.58
C SER A 686 21.01 3.06 19.80
N GLU A 687 22.14 3.48 20.37
CA GLU A 687 22.19 4.58 21.34
C GLU A 687 21.38 5.78 20.84
N LEU A 688 20.70 6.45 21.76
CA LEU A 688 20.07 7.74 21.53
C LEU A 688 20.98 8.84 22.08
N VAL A 689 21.28 9.83 21.24
CA VAL A 689 22.03 11.04 21.64
C VAL A 689 21.15 12.26 21.42
N PHE A 690 21.01 13.11 22.44
CA PHE A 690 20.41 14.44 22.31
C PHE A 690 21.40 15.41 21.67
N ALA A 691 21.59 15.30 20.35
CA ALA A 691 22.63 15.98 19.60
C ALA A 691 22.57 17.51 19.72
N THR A 692 21.37 18.08 19.88
CA THR A 692 21.17 19.54 20.03
C THR A 692 20.80 19.97 21.45
N GLN A 693 20.58 19.04 22.39
CA GLN A 693 20.26 19.34 23.80
C GLN A 693 21.34 18.80 24.76
N GLY A 694 22.55 19.33 24.67
CA GLY A 694 23.62 19.04 25.64
C GLY A 694 24.31 17.68 25.48
N GLY A 695 23.95 16.88 24.47
CA GLY A 695 24.69 15.66 24.11
C GLY A 695 24.47 14.47 25.04
N GLN A 696 23.41 14.48 25.85
CA GLN A 696 23.07 13.37 26.73
C GLN A 696 22.85 12.08 25.92
N ARG A 697 23.33 10.95 26.46
CA ARG A 697 23.33 9.64 25.81
C ARG A 697 22.48 8.64 26.59
N PHE A 698 21.72 7.83 25.86
CA PHE A 698 20.87 6.78 26.42
C PHE A 698 21.15 5.48 25.68
N PRO A 699 21.81 4.51 26.33
CA PRO A 699 22.12 3.23 25.70
C PRO A 699 20.84 2.39 25.50
N VAL A 700 20.94 1.27 24.79
CA VAL A 700 19.78 0.42 24.42
C VAL A 700 19.57 -0.66 25.47
N GLY A 701 18.32 -0.88 25.89
CA GLY A 701 17.98 -1.96 26.80
C GLY A 701 18.02 -1.58 28.27
N LYS A 702 17.61 -2.52 29.12
CA LYS A 702 17.48 -2.31 30.57
C LYS A 702 18.79 -1.90 31.24
N ASP A 703 19.90 -2.48 30.79
CA ASP A 703 21.25 -2.26 31.32
C ASP A 703 22.17 -1.55 30.33
N GLY A 704 21.63 -1.10 29.20
CA GLY A 704 22.37 -0.38 28.16
C GLY A 704 23.22 -1.26 27.24
N LYS A 705 23.01 -2.58 27.22
CA LYS A 705 23.82 -3.53 26.41
C LYS A 705 23.03 -4.28 25.36
N ASP A 706 21.73 -4.07 25.26
CA ASP A 706 20.90 -4.80 24.30
C ASP A 706 21.10 -4.27 22.88
N GLU A 707 20.87 -5.11 21.87
CA GLU A 707 20.89 -4.69 20.47
C GLU A 707 19.62 -3.91 20.09
N PHE A 708 18.50 -4.26 20.74
CA PHE A 708 17.18 -3.72 20.47
C PHE A 708 16.45 -3.39 21.76
N GLU A 709 15.66 -2.32 21.72
CA GLU A 709 14.69 -1.95 22.75
C GLU A 709 13.35 -1.69 22.06
N CYS A 710 12.26 -2.21 22.61
CA CYS A 710 10.94 -1.81 22.13
C CYS A 710 10.47 -0.57 22.87
N GLY A 711 10.23 0.51 22.11
CA GLY A 711 9.73 1.76 22.66
C GLY A 711 8.23 1.73 22.98
N GLY A 712 7.47 0.84 22.33
CA GLY A 712 6.07 0.63 22.65
C GLY A 712 5.23 0.19 21.45
N VAL A 713 3.91 0.19 21.68
CA VAL A 713 2.89 -0.32 20.77
C VAL A 713 1.75 0.68 20.65
N MET A 714 1.20 0.82 19.44
CA MET A 714 -0.09 1.47 19.18
C MET A 714 -0.99 0.55 18.37
N GLU A 715 -2.22 0.37 18.82
CA GLU A 715 -3.25 -0.46 18.17
C GLU A 715 -4.13 0.34 17.19
N PHE A 716 -4.68 -0.36 16.21
CA PHE A 716 -5.55 0.19 15.16
C PHE A 716 -6.88 -0.57 15.05
N PRO A 717 -7.97 0.12 14.65
CA PRO A 717 -9.27 -0.46 14.32
C PRO A 717 -9.21 -1.09 12.91
N GLY A 718 -8.21 -1.94 12.69
CA GLY A 718 -7.96 -2.62 11.43
C GLY A 718 -6.55 -3.19 11.38
N SER A 719 -6.14 -3.63 10.19
CA SER A 719 -4.85 -4.31 9.98
C SER A 719 -3.87 -3.40 9.21
N PRO A 720 -2.86 -2.81 9.88
CA PRO A 720 -1.91 -1.90 9.24
C PRO A 720 -0.97 -2.65 8.30
N PHE A 721 -0.69 -2.05 7.15
CA PHE A 721 0.16 -2.65 6.11
C PHE A 721 1.20 -1.68 5.52
N SER A 722 1.16 -0.39 5.85
CA SER A 722 2.18 0.57 5.45
C SER A 722 2.23 1.74 6.41
N VAL A 723 3.42 2.30 6.61
CA VAL A 723 3.65 3.54 7.35
C VAL A 723 4.73 4.33 6.63
N SER A 724 4.57 5.64 6.52
CA SER A 724 5.58 6.52 5.95
C SER A 724 5.63 7.81 6.74
N ALA A 725 6.82 8.17 7.21
CA ALA A 725 6.99 9.26 8.17
C ALA A 725 8.14 10.18 7.77
N SER A 726 8.05 11.42 8.21
CA SER A 726 9.07 12.45 8.02
C SER A 726 9.21 13.27 9.30
N ASN A 727 10.37 13.88 9.47
CA ASN A 727 10.56 14.87 10.52
C ASN A 727 9.52 16.00 10.41
N VAL A 728 9.15 16.54 11.56
CA VAL A 728 8.38 17.78 11.70
C VAL A 728 9.35 18.91 11.97
N ASN A 729 9.28 19.93 11.12
CA ASN A 729 10.23 21.05 11.05
C ASN A 729 9.64 22.37 11.54
#